data_AF-A0AAD7L8V3-F1
#
_entry.id   AF-A0AAD7L8V3-F1
#
_cell.length_a   1.000
_cell.length_b   1.000
_cell.length_c   1.000
_cell.angle_alpha   90.00
_cell.angle_beta   90.00
_cell.angle_gamma   90.00
#
_symmetry.space_group_name_H-M   'P 1'
#
loop_
_entity.id
_entity.type
_entity.pdbx_description
1 polymer ?
#
loop_
_entity_poly.entity_id
_entity_poly.type
_entity_poly.pdbx_seq_one_letter_code
_entity_poly.pdbx_strand_id
1 'polypeptide(L)'
;MSSLTCTKLTLLAIAAVLIQSIGLSLFVFGFFPVKPTLSGYSGPESFRKPTCNGIQNQSDGVMSPNQLRLLYQEISGIRPSFDRLVLMVIDGLPAEFVLGKNGQPPSRVFMEAMPYTQSLLANGMAIGYHAKAAPPTVTMPRLKAMVSGAIGGFLDVAFNFNTQAFLDDNLLGQFFKIGWKMVMLGDDTWLRLFPGLFMRQDGVSSFFVKDTVQVDQNVSRHLADELSRDDWNLLILHYLGLDHVGHIGGRNSVLMAPKLSEMDEVVKMIHMGIIHNLENDQGRTLLVVVSDHGMTENGNHGGSSYEETDSLALFIGLRGHVTDHSLSNSNIISQVDIAPTIALLFGVPIPKNNVGLLISEAFDSWTDDQKLRALELNSWQLFRLLQAQLPGLPSGDFACDAFSGDRGSTISGCNGKKEQMFCCLYLKASTLHNAWKSRAVSRSYSSQSYSDITARYHEFLKTASEWLLHRATDKPVDLLAFGVTAMIMSSLNKFPTAELKYSLYVIGWGYIFSWCLLQLLLQQPINSVPLLLLLVQILASILTFAVSGQHHNWLVEVAALYYLGMTGHFALGNSNTLATIDVAGAFIGISTHSTLLSGMLMFIITYASPMLFLLSMVMYISVKSTNYPPLAKTSDSGIFLKNMLGFPCLVPLSVNSVLLTTYTIVLLLMRNHLFVWSVFSPKYLYVYAATVCVYAGVTVVAATVFYTYVVLAIRKNMKNSLSNAK
;
A
#
# COMPACT_ATOMS: atom_id res chain seq x y z
N MET A 1 -17.61 9.98 -52.04
CA MET A 1 -18.08 10.75 -50.86
C MET A 1 -17.23 12.01 -50.76
N SER A 2 -17.73 13.08 -50.13
CA SER A 2 -17.06 14.39 -50.13
C SER A 2 -15.72 14.39 -49.38
N SER A 3 -14.77 15.19 -49.84
CA SER A 3 -13.45 15.31 -49.22
C SER A 3 -13.51 15.98 -47.86
N LEU A 4 -12.98 15.31 -46.84
CA LEU A 4 -12.75 15.91 -45.52
C LEU A 4 -11.61 16.92 -45.61
N THR A 5 -11.92 18.19 -45.36
CA THR A 5 -10.95 19.29 -45.41
C THR A 5 -10.04 19.29 -44.18
N CYS A 6 -8.82 19.83 -44.34
CA CYS A 6 -7.79 19.83 -43.30
C CYS A 6 -8.31 20.39 -41.95
N THR A 7 -9.11 21.48 -41.97
CA THR A 7 -9.69 22.08 -40.76
C THR A 7 -10.63 21.13 -40.01
N LYS A 8 -11.43 20.32 -40.72
CA LYS A 8 -12.28 19.29 -40.10
C LYS A 8 -11.44 18.15 -39.53
N LEU A 9 -10.35 17.78 -40.22
CA LEU A 9 -9.40 16.78 -39.74
C LEU A 9 -8.66 17.24 -38.47
N THR A 10 -8.28 18.52 -38.37
CA THR A 10 -7.66 19.11 -37.17
C THR A 10 -8.63 19.17 -35.99
N LEU A 11 -9.89 19.55 -36.20
CA LEU A 11 -10.93 19.51 -35.16
C LEU A 11 -11.17 18.07 -34.66
N LEU A 12 -11.21 17.09 -35.56
CA LEU A 12 -11.29 15.66 -35.21
C LEU A 12 -10.04 15.18 -34.43
N ALA A 13 -8.85 15.66 -34.77
CA ALA A 13 -7.62 15.31 -34.04
C ALA A 13 -7.59 15.89 -32.62
N ILE A 14 -8.01 17.15 -32.43
CA ILE A 14 -8.14 17.77 -31.10
C ILE A 14 -9.20 17.04 -30.26
N ALA A 15 -10.34 16.69 -30.86
CA ALA A 15 -11.36 15.87 -30.22
C ALA A 15 -10.84 14.48 -29.83
N ALA A 16 -10.05 13.82 -30.69
CA ALA A 16 -9.45 12.52 -30.40
C ALA A 16 -8.46 12.57 -29.23
N VAL A 17 -7.60 13.61 -29.15
CA VAL A 17 -6.69 13.81 -28.01
C VAL A 17 -7.46 14.06 -26.72
N LEU A 18 -8.51 14.88 -26.76
CA LEU A 18 -9.40 15.09 -25.61
C LEU A 18 -10.05 13.77 -25.16
N ILE A 19 -10.63 13.00 -26.09
CA ILE A 19 -11.25 11.69 -25.81
C ILE A 19 -10.23 10.69 -25.24
N GLN A 20 -8.98 10.68 -25.72
CA GLN A 20 -7.91 9.85 -25.14
C GLN A 20 -7.51 10.30 -23.73
N SER A 21 -7.41 11.60 -23.47
CA SER A 21 -7.11 12.12 -22.11
C SER A 21 -8.24 11.83 -21.12
N ILE A 22 -9.49 11.89 -21.57
CA ILE A 22 -10.68 11.50 -20.79
C ILE A 22 -10.67 9.98 -20.55
N GLY A 23 -10.40 9.16 -21.58
CA GLY A 23 -10.30 7.71 -21.45
C GLY A 23 -9.19 7.26 -20.50
N LEU A 24 -8.03 7.92 -20.54
CA LEU A 24 -6.94 7.69 -19.58
C LEU A 24 -7.34 8.09 -18.16
N SER A 25 -7.99 9.24 -17.98
CA SER A 25 -8.48 9.68 -16.67
C SER A 25 -9.52 8.70 -16.11
N LEU A 26 -10.49 8.28 -16.92
CA LEU A 26 -11.51 7.30 -16.55
C LEU A 26 -10.90 5.92 -16.24
N PHE A 27 -9.84 5.51 -16.96
CA PHE A 27 -9.09 4.30 -16.61
C PHE A 27 -8.38 4.45 -15.25
N VAL A 28 -7.73 5.57 -14.96
CA VAL A 28 -7.07 5.81 -13.67
C VAL A 28 -8.08 5.79 -12.52
N PHE A 29 -9.20 6.54 -12.63
CA PHE A 29 -10.27 6.55 -11.63
C PHE A 29 -11.02 5.21 -11.48
N GLY A 30 -11.09 4.40 -12.55
CA GLY A 30 -11.74 3.08 -12.52
C GLY A 30 -10.83 1.91 -12.14
N PHE A 31 -9.52 2.03 -12.37
CA PHE A 31 -8.52 1.01 -12.02
C PHE A 31 -8.07 1.12 -10.57
N PHE A 32 -8.00 2.35 -10.04
CA PHE A 32 -7.71 2.61 -8.64
C PHE A 32 -8.96 3.17 -7.95
N PRO A 33 -9.78 2.32 -7.28
CA PRO A 33 -11.00 2.79 -6.63
C PRO A 33 -10.66 3.76 -5.49
N VAL A 34 -11.11 5.01 -5.62
CA VAL A 34 -11.13 5.97 -4.50
C VAL A 34 -12.09 5.43 -3.46
N LYS A 35 -11.58 5.08 -2.29
CA LYS A 35 -12.35 4.55 -1.17
C LYS A 35 -13.41 5.59 -0.74
N PRO A 36 -14.72 5.27 -0.75
CA PRO A 36 -15.73 6.14 -0.16
C PRO A 36 -15.59 6.06 1.37
N THR A 37 -14.76 6.93 1.93
CA THR A 37 -14.59 7.13 3.37
C THR A 37 -15.75 7.94 3.93
N LEU A 38 -16.14 7.65 5.17
CA LEU A 38 -16.97 8.56 5.96
C LEU A 38 -16.15 9.82 6.30
N SER A 39 -16.70 10.99 6.01
CA SER A 39 -16.01 12.27 6.16
C SER A 39 -16.06 12.82 7.60
N GLY A 40 -15.04 13.60 7.93
CA GLY A 40 -14.81 14.10 9.28
C GLY A 40 -14.52 12.97 10.27
N TYR A 41 -14.81 13.22 11.54
CA TYR A 41 -14.41 12.36 12.65
C TYR A 41 -15.61 11.71 13.34
N SER A 42 -15.39 10.61 14.06
CA SER A 42 -16.33 10.07 15.04
C SER A 42 -16.50 11.03 16.22
N GLY A 43 -17.71 11.12 16.75
CA GLY A 43 -18.07 11.88 17.94
C GLY A 43 -19.17 11.20 18.78
N PRO A 44 -20.07 11.95 19.44
CA PRO A 44 -21.16 11.40 20.25
C PRO A 44 -22.12 10.46 19.50
N GLU A 45 -22.21 10.59 18.18
CA GLU A 45 -23.03 9.74 17.32
C GLU A 45 -22.53 8.30 17.25
N SER A 46 -21.22 8.07 17.44
CA SER A 46 -20.63 6.73 17.38
C SER A 46 -21.12 5.81 18.49
N PHE A 47 -21.57 6.38 19.62
CA PHE A 47 -22.16 5.68 20.76
C PHE A 47 -23.70 5.55 20.71
N ARG A 48 -24.35 6.04 19.65
CA ARG A 48 -25.81 5.97 19.43
C ARG A 48 -26.13 4.99 18.30
N LYS A 49 -27.29 4.32 18.37
CA LYS A 49 -27.77 3.40 17.31
C LYS A 49 -27.79 4.16 15.96
N PRO A 50 -27.31 3.57 14.85
CA PRO A 50 -27.40 4.20 13.53
C PRO A 50 -28.86 4.49 13.13
N THR A 51 -29.13 5.70 12.64
CA THR A 51 -30.48 6.20 12.30
C THR A 51 -30.60 6.66 10.84
N CYS A 52 -31.84 6.78 10.36
CA CYS A 52 -32.22 7.04 8.97
C CYS A 52 -31.80 8.42 8.46
N ASN A 53 -31.97 9.45 9.31
CA ASN A 53 -31.70 10.82 8.93
C ASN A 53 -30.18 11.03 8.94
N GLY A 54 -29.60 11.16 7.75
CA GLY A 54 -28.16 11.36 7.55
C GLY A 54 -27.63 12.48 8.43
N ILE A 55 -26.48 12.22 9.07
CA ILE A 55 -25.92 12.93 10.23
C ILE A 55 -26.41 14.37 10.33
N GLN A 56 -27.42 14.59 11.18
CA GLN A 56 -27.57 15.91 11.77
C GLN A 56 -26.30 16.12 12.59
N ASN A 57 -25.42 16.98 12.08
CA ASN A 57 -24.45 17.67 12.90
C ASN A 57 -25.25 18.48 13.92
N GLN A 58 -25.60 17.84 15.05
CA GLN A 58 -25.83 18.59 16.27
C GLN A 58 -24.62 19.49 16.41
N SER A 59 -24.88 20.79 16.54
CA SER A 59 -23.82 21.78 16.62
C SER A 59 -23.13 21.56 17.95
N ASP A 60 -22.07 20.73 17.96
CA ASP A 60 -21.19 20.51 19.10
C ASP A 60 -20.45 21.83 19.38
N GLY A 61 -21.18 22.78 19.97
CA GLY A 61 -20.68 24.05 20.44
C GLY A 61 -19.55 23.77 21.42
N VAL A 62 -18.38 24.34 21.14
CA VAL A 62 -17.06 23.88 21.60
C VAL A 62 -17.06 23.44 23.06
N MET A 63 -17.27 22.13 23.27
CA MET A 63 -17.25 21.52 24.60
C MET A 63 -15.81 21.49 25.09
N SER A 64 -15.61 21.76 26.39
CA SER A 64 -14.29 21.54 26.97
C SER A 64 -13.94 20.04 26.93
N PRO A 65 -12.66 19.67 26.81
CA PRO A 65 -12.26 18.26 26.72
C PRO A 65 -12.75 17.39 27.89
N ASN A 66 -12.87 17.97 29.08
CA ASN A 66 -13.45 17.30 30.26
C ASN A 66 -14.95 17.02 30.12
N GLN A 67 -15.73 17.97 29.57
CA GLN A 67 -17.15 17.76 29.30
C GLN A 67 -17.35 16.68 28.23
N LEU A 68 -16.53 16.70 27.17
CA LEU A 68 -16.58 15.69 26.11
C LEU A 68 -16.26 14.28 26.64
N ARG A 69 -15.23 14.16 27.48
CA ARG A 69 -14.87 12.89 28.16
C ARG A 69 -15.99 12.34 29.04
N LEU A 70 -16.63 13.20 29.84
CA LEU A 70 -17.77 12.81 30.68
C LEU A 70 -18.98 12.39 29.83
N LEU A 71 -19.28 13.15 28.77
CA LEU A 71 -20.35 12.82 27.82
C LEU A 71 -20.11 11.45 27.18
N TYR A 72 -18.90 11.16 26.70
CA TYR A 72 -18.54 9.84 26.13
C TYR A 72 -18.70 8.70 27.14
N GLN A 73 -18.28 8.91 28.39
CA GLN A 73 -18.45 7.93 29.47
C GLN A 73 -19.93 7.64 29.78
N GLU A 74 -20.79 8.67 29.74
CA GLU A 74 -22.24 8.53 29.94
C GLU A 74 -22.90 7.77 28.78
N ILE A 75 -22.73 8.22 27.53
CA ILE A 75 -23.48 7.69 26.38
C ILE A 75 -22.92 6.35 25.84
N SER A 76 -21.64 6.06 26.08
CA SER A 76 -21.10 4.74 25.75
C SER A 76 -21.68 3.64 26.65
N GLY A 77 -21.97 3.96 27.92
CA GLY A 77 -22.29 2.97 28.96
C GLY A 77 -21.07 2.13 29.37
N ILE A 78 -19.87 2.53 28.97
CA ILE A 78 -18.59 1.86 29.25
C ILE A 78 -17.72 2.81 30.06
N ARG A 79 -17.01 2.26 31.05
CA ARG A 79 -15.99 3.01 31.80
C ARG A 79 -14.60 2.69 31.22
N PRO A 80 -13.72 3.69 31.03
CA PRO A 80 -12.31 3.43 30.74
C PRO A 80 -11.71 2.46 31.76
N SER A 81 -10.91 1.51 31.29
CA SER A 81 -10.22 0.53 32.15
C SER A 81 -8.84 1.00 32.61
N PHE A 82 -8.30 2.00 31.92
CA PHE A 82 -6.96 2.54 32.05
C PHE A 82 -6.98 4.07 31.90
N ASP A 83 -6.05 4.74 32.58
CA ASP A 83 -5.88 6.19 32.64
C ASP A 83 -4.71 6.69 31.78
N ARG A 84 -3.76 5.79 31.48
CA ARG A 84 -2.62 6.03 30.59
C ARG A 84 -2.36 4.84 29.64
N LEU A 85 -1.70 5.13 28.53
CA LEU A 85 -1.23 4.16 27.53
C LEU A 85 0.27 4.38 27.26
N VAL A 86 1.05 3.30 27.28
CA VAL A 86 2.36 3.25 26.61
C VAL A 86 2.21 2.40 25.35
N LEU A 87 2.45 3.02 24.19
CA LEU A 87 2.46 2.35 22.90
C LEU A 87 3.92 2.22 22.43
N MET A 88 4.47 1.01 22.56
CA MET A 88 5.82 0.69 22.12
C MET A 88 5.75 -0.02 20.77
N VAL A 89 6.23 0.65 19.72
CA VAL A 89 6.40 0.04 18.39
C VAL A 89 7.85 -0.40 18.26
N ILE A 90 8.06 -1.64 17.82
CA ILE A 90 9.37 -2.19 17.45
C ILE A 90 9.28 -2.53 15.97
N ASP A 91 9.89 -1.71 15.11
CA ASP A 91 9.80 -1.84 13.65
C ASP A 91 10.31 -3.23 13.20
N GLY A 92 9.56 -3.87 12.29
CA GLY A 92 9.91 -5.13 11.66
C GLY A 92 9.87 -6.40 12.53
N LEU A 93 9.51 -6.32 13.82
CA LEU A 93 9.51 -7.47 14.76
C LEU A 93 8.44 -8.53 14.40
N PRO A 94 8.83 -9.74 13.94
CA PRO A 94 7.88 -10.79 13.60
C PRO A 94 7.30 -11.44 14.87
N ALA A 95 5.99 -11.71 14.90
CA ALA A 95 5.34 -12.35 16.03
C ALA A 95 5.95 -13.72 16.37
N GLU A 96 6.37 -14.50 15.37
CA GLU A 96 7.03 -15.80 15.58
C GLU A 96 8.36 -15.73 16.37
N PHE A 97 9.00 -14.57 16.50
CA PHE A 97 10.20 -14.41 17.36
C PHE A 97 9.86 -14.40 18.86
N VAL A 98 8.62 -14.07 19.23
CA VAL A 98 8.18 -13.92 20.64
C VAL A 98 7.13 -14.95 21.02
N LEU A 99 6.25 -15.34 20.09
CA LEU A 99 5.13 -16.26 20.33
C LEU A 99 5.32 -17.66 19.74
N GLY A 100 6.31 -17.83 18.84
CA GLY A 100 6.50 -19.08 18.09
C GLY A 100 5.55 -19.20 16.91
N LYS A 101 5.38 -20.40 16.34
CA LYS A 101 4.62 -20.61 15.09
C LYS A 101 4.04 -22.01 15.01
N ASN A 102 2.80 -22.12 14.53
CA ASN A 102 2.10 -23.39 14.33
C ASN A 102 2.10 -24.32 15.58
N GLY A 103 2.01 -23.74 16.78
CA GLY A 103 2.04 -24.47 18.05
C GLY A 103 3.45 -24.89 18.51
N GLN A 104 4.52 -24.52 17.80
CA GLN A 104 5.89 -24.59 18.29
C GLN A 104 6.27 -23.28 19.00
N PRO A 105 7.07 -23.30 20.08
CA PRO A 105 7.58 -22.09 20.73
C PRO A 105 8.59 -21.34 19.84
N PRO A 106 9.04 -20.12 20.23
CA PRO A 106 10.13 -19.43 19.54
C PRO A 106 11.43 -20.22 19.52
N SER A 107 12.42 -19.75 18.75
CA SER A 107 13.76 -20.31 18.80
C SER A 107 14.34 -20.17 20.21
N ARG A 108 15.13 -21.16 20.67
CA ARG A 108 15.77 -21.11 22.00
C ARG A 108 16.59 -19.83 22.19
N VAL A 109 17.29 -19.38 21.14
CA VAL A 109 18.09 -18.16 21.14
C VAL A 109 17.22 -16.91 21.36
N PHE A 110 16.00 -16.86 20.82
CA PHE A 110 15.10 -15.72 21.02
C PHE A 110 14.38 -15.79 22.38
N MET A 111 14.06 -16.98 22.90
CA MET A 111 13.57 -17.14 24.27
C MET A 111 14.62 -16.74 25.32
N GLU A 112 15.89 -17.10 25.09
CA GLU A 112 17.02 -16.71 25.95
C GLU A 112 17.40 -15.23 25.78
N ALA A 113 17.04 -14.59 24.66
CA ALA A 113 17.19 -13.16 24.44
C ALA A 113 16.09 -12.32 25.10
N MET A 114 14.84 -12.82 25.19
CA MET A 114 13.70 -12.09 25.78
C MET A 114 13.13 -12.73 27.07
N PRO A 115 13.95 -13.04 28.09
CA PRO A 115 13.52 -13.81 29.25
C PRO A 115 12.42 -13.10 30.08
N TYR A 116 12.37 -11.77 30.12
CA TYR A 116 11.34 -11.04 30.85
C TYR A 116 9.99 -11.12 30.14
N THR A 117 9.95 -10.86 28.83
CA THR A 117 8.74 -10.96 28.01
C THR A 117 8.19 -12.39 28.00
N GLN A 118 9.06 -13.40 27.89
CA GLN A 118 8.66 -14.80 28.04
C GLN A 118 8.08 -15.09 29.44
N SER A 119 8.64 -14.48 30.50
CA SER A 119 8.10 -14.59 31.86
C SER A 119 6.72 -13.91 32.01
N LEU A 120 6.48 -12.76 31.38
CA LEU A 120 5.16 -12.11 31.40
C LEU A 120 4.09 -12.97 30.72
N LEU A 121 4.43 -13.57 29.56
CA LEU A 121 3.56 -14.51 28.84
C LEU A 121 3.27 -15.77 29.67
N ALA A 122 4.32 -16.42 30.21
CA ALA A 122 4.19 -17.66 30.97
C ALA A 122 3.40 -17.49 32.29
N ASN A 123 3.41 -16.31 32.89
CA ASN A 123 2.63 -15.99 34.10
C ASN A 123 1.23 -15.40 33.80
N GLY A 124 0.83 -15.30 32.52
CA GLY A 124 -0.47 -14.70 32.14
C GLY A 124 -0.58 -13.19 32.43
N MET A 125 0.54 -12.49 32.64
CA MET A 125 0.59 -11.03 32.81
C MET A 125 0.62 -10.28 31.46
N ALA A 126 0.91 -11.00 30.37
CA ALA A 126 0.82 -10.51 29.01
C ALA A 126 0.00 -11.46 28.13
N ILE A 127 -0.74 -10.91 27.17
CA ILE A 127 -1.46 -11.68 26.13
C ILE A 127 -0.89 -11.30 24.76
N GLY A 128 -0.36 -12.29 24.04
CA GLY A 128 0.26 -12.12 22.73
C GLY A 128 -0.62 -12.60 21.57
N TYR A 129 -0.51 -11.90 20.44
CA TYR A 129 -1.23 -12.14 19.20
C TYR A 129 -0.30 -12.03 17.98
N HIS A 130 -0.56 -12.86 16.98
CA HIS A 130 -0.08 -12.71 15.61
C HIS A 130 -0.99 -11.70 14.89
N ALA A 131 -0.63 -10.42 14.96
CA ALA A 131 -1.33 -9.37 14.24
C ALA A 131 -0.96 -9.44 12.75
N LYS A 132 -1.94 -9.72 11.89
CA LYS A 132 -1.72 -9.78 10.45
C LYS A 132 -1.76 -8.38 9.84
N ALA A 133 -0.58 -7.89 9.52
CA ALA A 133 -0.35 -6.67 8.78
C ALA A 133 -0.80 -6.87 7.31
N ALA A 134 -1.57 -5.92 6.78
CA ALA A 134 -2.03 -5.98 5.40
C ALA A 134 -1.00 -5.41 4.43
N PRO A 135 -0.93 -5.86 3.16
CA PRO A 135 -0.02 -5.28 2.18
C PRO A 135 -0.33 -3.81 1.85
N PRO A 136 0.68 -2.99 1.49
CA PRO A 136 2.10 -3.28 1.64
C PRO A 136 2.53 -3.21 3.11
N THR A 137 3.47 -4.07 3.46
CA THR A 137 4.05 -4.20 4.81
C THR A 137 5.24 -3.24 4.97
N VAL A 138 4.96 -1.93 4.96
CA VAL A 138 5.93 -0.84 5.16
C VAL A 138 5.41 0.16 6.21
N THR A 139 6.30 0.62 7.08
CA THR A 139 6.06 1.42 8.28
C THR A 139 4.88 2.38 8.21
N MET A 140 4.94 3.44 7.39
CA MET A 140 3.95 4.52 7.44
C MET A 140 2.50 4.06 7.15
N PRO A 141 2.17 3.30 6.08
CA PRO A 141 0.88 2.64 5.92
C PRO A 141 0.44 1.73 7.09
N ARG A 142 1.38 1.04 7.74
CA ARG A 142 1.08 0.15 8.88
C ARG A 142 0.75 0.94 10.14
N LEU A 143 1.51 1.97 10.47
CA LEU A 143 1.21 2.93 11.54
C LEU A 143 -0.19 3.54 11.35
N LYS A 144 -0.51 4.04 10.14
CA LYS A 144 -1.84 4.58 9.80
C LYS A 144 -2.95 3.55 10.03
N ALA A 145 -2.74 2.29 9.64
CA ALA A 145 -3.72 1.22 9.85
C ALA A 145 -3.93 0.88 11.33
N MET A 146 -2.86 0.83 12.14
CA MET A 146 -2.94 0.54 13.58
C MET A 146 -3.70 1.60 14.37
N VAL A 147 -3.58 2.89 14.03
CA VAL A 147 -4.25 3.97 14.80
C VAL A 147 -5.64 4.35 14.28
N SER A 148 -6.02 3.94 13.07
CA SER A 148 -7.34 4.25 12.49
C SER A 148 -8.23 3.02 12.30
N GLY A 149 -7.67 1.81 12.39
CA GLY A 149 -8.36 0.56 12.02
C GLY A 149 -8.76 0.50 10.55
N ALA A 150 -8.20 1.38 9.71
CA ALA A 150 -8.57 1.54 8.31
C ALA A 150 -7.40 1.14 7.41
N ILE A 151 -7.65 0.21 6.48
CA ILE A 151 -6.68 -0.08 5.42
C ILE A 151 -6.79 0.99 4.33
N GLY A 152 -5.66 1.57 3.93
CA GLY A 152 -5.53 2.47 2.79
C GLY A 152 -5.37 1.71 1.46
N GLY A 153 -5.80 2.31 0.36
CA GLY A 153 -5.65 1.76 -0.99
C GLY A 153 -4.23 1.95 -1.55
N PHE A 154 -3.96 1.32 -2.70
CA PHE A 154 -2.67 1.46 -3.39
C PHE A 154 -2.34 2.92 -3.79
N LEU A 155 -3.36 3.73 -4.12
CA LEU A 155 -3.15 5.17 -4.34
C LEU A 155 -2.73 5.90 -3.06
N ASP A 156 -3.26 5.52 -1.89
CA ASP A 156 -2.86 6.14 -0.64
C ASP A 156 -1.36 5.88 -0.42
N VAL A 157 -0.85 4.68 -0.70
CA VAL A 157 0.59 4.38 -0.69
C VAL A 157 1.34 5.28 -1.68
N ALA A 158 0.85 5.42 -2.92
CA ALA A 158 1.47 6.26 -3.95
C ALA A 158 1.54 7.76 -3.55
N PHE A 159 0.52 8.29 -2.87
CA PHE A 159 0.51 9.66 -2.34
C PHE A 159 1.29 9.78 -1.02
N ASN A 160 1.38 8.71 -0.22
CA ASN A 160 2.09 8.66 1.07
C ASN A 160 3.62 8.63 0.93
N PHE A 161 4.20 8.45 -0.27
CA PHE A 161 5.65 8.61 -0.49
C PHE A 161 6.22 10.00 -0.09
N ASN A 162 5.36 10.95 0.29
CA ASN A 162 5.71 12.30 0.78
C ASN A 162 5.28 12.56 2.25
N THR A 163 5.10 11.51 3.06
CA THR A 163 4.77 11.54 4.52
C THR A 163 3.85 12.68 4.96
N GLN A 164 2.70 12.86 4.30
CA GLN A 164 1.80 13.97 4.61
C GLN A 164 0.97 13.68 5.87
N ALA A 165 0.66 14.78 6.60
CA ALA A 165 -0.16 14.78 7.81
C ALA A 165 -1.44 13.94 7.64
N PHE A 166 -1.72 13.07 8.61
CA PHE A 166 -2.82 12.13 8.54
C PHE A 166 -4.10 12.77 9.09
N LEU A 167 -4.90 13.33 8.17
CA LEU A 167 -6.11 14.09 8.48
C LEU A 167 -7.36 13.21 8.70
N ASP A 168 -7.28 11.91 8.43
CA ASP A 168 -8.37 10.97 8.71
C ASP A 168 -8.51 10.70 10.21
N ASP A 169 -9.71 10.33 10.63
CA ASP A 169 -10.00 10.01 12.03
C ASP A 169 -9.19 8.83 12.56
N ASN A 170 -8.62 9.00 13.75
CA ASN A 170 -7.66 8.08 14.36
C ASN A 170 -7.60 8.26 15.89
N LEU A 171 -7.03 7.29 16.59
CA LEU A 171 -6.91 7.25 18.05
C LEU A 171 -6.23 8.50 18.65
N LEU A 172 -5.11 8.96 18.10
CA LEU A 172 -4.40 10.14 18.62
C LEU A 172 -5.27 11.39 18.51
N GLY A 173 -5.99 11.55 17.39
CA GLY A 173 -6.98 12.61 17.21
C GLY A 173 -8.17 12.53 18.18
N GLN A 174 -8.61 11.32 18.55
CA GLN A 174 -9.68 11.13 19.54
C GLN A 174 -9.20 11.41 20.97
N PHE A 175 -7.99 10.96 21.34
CA PHE A 175 -7.35 11.27 22.62
C PHE A 175 -7.12 12.79 22.78
N PHE A 176 -6.61 13.46 21.74
CA PHE A 176 -6.39 14.90 21.76
C PHE A 176 -7.67 15.70 22.05
N LYS A 177 -8.82 15.31 21.46
CA LYS A 177 -10.13 15.95 21.73
C LYS A 177 -10.58 15.84 23.18
N ILE A 178 -10.31 14.71 23.85
CA ILE A 178 -10.61 14.53 25.28
C ILE A 178 -9.48 15.07 26.19
N GLY A 179 -8.53 15.82 25.63
CA GLY A 179 -7.57 16.63 26.37
C GLY A 179 -6.36 15.83 26.86
N TRP A 180 -6.12 14.66 26.28
CA TRP A 180 -4.94 13.86 26.60
C TRP A 180 -3.67 14.57 26.20
N LYS A 181 -2.69 14.51 27.12
CA LYS A 181 -1.33 14.96 26.87
C LYS A 181 -0.52 13.79 26.32
N MET A 182 0.19 14.02 25.22
CA MET A 182 0.84 12.95 24.46
C MET A 182 2.33 13.26 24.27
N VAL A 183 3.19 12.25 24.46
CA VAL A 183 4.64 12.30 24.32
C VAL A 183 5.06 11.28 23.26
N MET A 184 6.07 11.60 22.44
CA MET A 184 6.55 10.69 21.40
C MET A 184 8.09 10.72 21.28
N LEU A 185 8.71 9.55 21.36
CA LEU A 185 10.15 9.35 21.21
C LEU A 185 10.40 8.29 20.10
N GLY A 186 11.30 8.55 19.14
CA GLY A 186 11.64 7.61 18.06
C GLY A 186 11.37 8.11 16.65
N ASP A 187 11.08 7.21 15.70
CA ASP A 187 11.01 7.52 14.26
C ASP A 187 10.14 8.75 13.91
N ASP A 188 10.75 9.73 13.23
CA ASP A 188 10.14 11.04 12.96
C ASP A 188 8.94 11.01 12.01
N THR A 189 8.63 9.86 11.38
CA THR A 189 7.36 9.62 10.69
C THR A 189 6.16 10.01 11.55
N TRP A 190 6.16 9.70 12.85
CA TRP A 190 5.06 10.10 13.75
C TRP A 190 4.86 11.62 13.80
N LEU A 191 5.95 12.40 13.80
CA LEU A 191 5.89 13.87 13.86
C LEU A 191 5.35 14.47 12.55
N ARG A 192 5.69 13.83 11.41
CA ARG A 192 5.20 14.20 10.07
C ARG A 192 3.73 13.81 9.88
N LEU A 193 3.30 12.67 10.42
CA LEU A 193 1.91 12.19 10.37
C LEU A 193 0.98 12.94 11.32
N PHE A 194 1.45 13.32 12.52
CA PHE A 194 0.61 13.88 13.59
C PHE A 194 1.12 15.25 14.09
N PRO A 195 1.33 16.24 13.20
CA PRO A 195 1.94 17.51 13.55
C PRO A 195 1.10 18.27 14.58
N GLY A 196 1.75 18.67 15.69
CA GLY A 196 1.13 19.46 16.75
C GLY A 196 0.30 18.67 17.78
N LEU A 197 0.26 17.33 17.71
CA LEU A 197 -0.45 16.52 18.71
C LEU A 197 0.38 16.22 19.98
N PHE A 198 1.72 16.31 19.91
CA PHE A 198 2.62 15.96 21.01
C PHE A 198 3.05 17.19 21.83
N MET A 199 3.03 17.08 23.15
CA MET A 199 3.48 18.14 24.06
C MET A 199 4.99 18.10 24.35
N ARG A 200 5.61 16.93 24.17
CA ARG A 200 7.05 16.68 24.17
C ARG A 200 7.32 15.65 23.07
N GLN A 201 8.38 15.86 22.31
CA GLN A 201 8.73 15.01 21.17
C GLN A 201 10.23 14.96 20.96
N ASP A 202 10.76 13.78 20.60
CA ASP A 202 12.15 13.58 20.23
C ASP A 202 12.23 12.65 19.02
N GLY A 203 12.51 13.24 17.85
CA GLY A 203 12.43 12.58 16.54
C GLY A 203 13.77 12.02 16.10
N VAL A 204 13.81 10.72 15.83
CA VAL A 204 14.97 9.98 15.30
C VAL A 204 14.74 9.69 13.82
N SER A 205 15.80 9.70 13.01
CA SER A 205 15.66 9.52 11.56
C SER A 205 15.96 8.09 11.10
N SER A 206 14.96 7.44 10.50
CA SER A 206 15.03 6.12 9.85
C SER A 206 15.89 6.05 8.57
N PHE A 207 16.40 7.18 8.05
CA PHE A 207 17.16 7.20 6.79
C PHE A 207 18.55 6.52 6.85
N PHE A 208 19.09 6.20 8.03
CA PHE A 208 20.44 5.62 8.17
C PHE A 208 20.40 4.18 8.71
N VAL A 209 19.87 3.26 7.90
CA VAL A 209 19.70 1.81 8.18
C VAL A 209 20.97 1.10 8.69
N LYS A 210 22.17 1.68 8.52
CA LYS A 210 23.43 1.13 9.05
C LYS A 210 23.66 1.41 10.54
N ASP A 211 22.91 2.31 11.16
CA ASP A 211 22.94 2.51 12.60
C ASP A 211 21.87 1.64 13.26
N THR A 212 22.32 0.65 14.04
CA THR A 212 21.48 -0.28 14.78
C THR A 212 21.52 -0.02 16.29
N VAL A 213 22.19 1.06 16.75
CA VAL A 213 22.52 1.29 18.16
C VAL A 213 22.20 2.71 18.62
N GLN A 214 22.71 3.75 17.96
CA GLN A 214 22.38 5.12 18.34
C GLN A 214 20.90 5.42 18.07
N VAL A 215 20.33 4.86 17.00
CA VAL A 215 18.92 4.98 16.64
C VAL A 215 17.99 4.64 17.80
N ASP A 216 18.22 3.52 18.49
CA ASP A 216 17.40 3.06 19.61
C ASP A 216 17.81 3.71 20.94
N GLN A 217 19.11 3.97 21.16
CA GLN A 217 19.57 4.76 22.31
C GLN A 217 18.95 6.17 22.33
N ASN A 218 18.72 6.76 21.17
CA ASN A 218 18.03 8.06 21.03
C ASN A 218 16.54 7.99 21.38
N VAL A 219 15.91 6.81 21.35
CA VAL A 219 14.55 6.60 21.88
C VAL A 219 14.60 6.43 23.40
N SER A 220 15.51 5.59 23.91
CA SER A 220 15.56 5.25 25.34
C SER A 220 16.13 6.37 26.22
N ARG A 221 16.91 7.33 25.69
CA ARG A 221 17.64 8.36 26.47
C ARG A 221 16.76 9.22 27.39
N HIS A 222 15.47 9.37 27.10
CA HIS A 222 14.51 10.10 27.93
C HIS A 222 13.43 9.21 28.56
N LEU A 223 13.47 7.89 28.34
CA LEU A 223 12.43 6.97 28.78
C LEU A 223 12.30 6.91 30.31
N ALA A 224 13.44 6.82 31.03
CA ALA A 224 13.43 6.79 32.49
C ALA A 224 12.87 8.09 33.10
N ASP A 225 13.23 9.24 32.53
CA ASP A 225 12.68 10.54 32.93
C ASP A 225 11.17 10.59 32.69
N GLU A 226 10.69 10.23 31.50
CA GLU A 226 9.26 10.26 31.15
C GLU A 226 8.42 9.28 32.01
N LEU A 227 8.92 8.07 32.30
CA LEU A 227 8.25 7.10 33.18
C LEU A 227 8.09 7.59 34.62
N SER A 228 8.95 8.50 35.08
CA SER A 228 8.88 9.12 36.42
C SER A 228 7.83 10.24 36.54
N ARG A 229 7.23 10.68 35.42
CA ARG A 229 6.32 11.82 35.37
C ARG A 229 4.85 11.40 35.44
N ASP A 230 4.02 12.29 35.97
CA ASP A 230 2.56 12.18 36.03
C ASP A 230 1.83 13.08 35.01
N ASP A 231 2.57 13.87 34.23
CA ASP A 231 2.03 14.95 33.41
C ASP A 231 1.57 14.54 31.99
N TRP A 232 1.49 13.24 31.67
CA TRP A 232 1.11 12.70 30.35
C TRP A 232 0.09 11.54 30.43
N ASN A 233 -0.62 11.29 29.32
CA ASN A 233 -1.62 10.21 29.19
C ASN A 233 -1.25 9.16 28.14
N LEU A 234 -0.59 9.56 27.04
CA LEU A 234 -0.03 8.64 26.04
C LEU A 234 1.47 8.87 25.88
N LEU A 235 2.27 7.82 26.02
CA LEU A 235 3.68 7.79 25.64
C LEU A 235 3.82 6.85 24.43
N ILE A 236 4.31 7.38 23.31
CA ILE A 236 4.66 6.60 22.11
C ILE A 236 6.17 6.42 22.07
N LEU A 237 6.63 5.19 21.89
CA LEU A 237 8.02 4.84 21.63
C LEU A 237 8.08 4.12 20.28
N HIS A 238 9.00 4.49 19.39
CA HIS A 238 9.18 3.79 18.12
C HIS A 238 10.65 3.46 17.86
N TYR A 239 11.01 2.20 18.09
CA TYR A 239 12.35 1.63 17.93
C TYR A 239 12.54 1.09 16.50
N LEU A 240 13.73 1.28 15.94
CA LEU A 240 14.06 1.01 14.53
C LEU A 240 15.20 0.00 14.37
N GLY A 241 16.04 -0.18 15.39
CA GLY A 241 17.27 -0.96 15.26
C GLY A 241 17.08 -2.45 14.98
N LEU A 242 15.87 -3.00 15.17
CA LEU A 242 15.55 -4.40 14.86
C LEU A 242 15.35 -4.62 13.36
N ASP A 243 14.52 -3.81 12.70
CA ASP A 243 14.38 -3.82 11.25
C ASP A 243 15.73 -3.49 10.57
N HIS A 244 16.47 -2.49 11.07
CA HIS A 244 17.83 -2.18 10.60
C HIS A 244 18.77 -3.39 10.70
N VAL A 245 18.73 -4.17 11.79
CA VAL A 245 19.49 -5.44 11.90
C VAL A 245 19.02 -6.49 10.88
N GLY A 246 17.71 -6.55 10.61
CA GLY A 246 17.09 -7.33 9.55
C GLY A 246 17.70 -6.98 8.19
N HIS A 247 17.57 -5.73 7.75
CA HIS A 247 18.13 -5.24 6.48
C HIS A 247 19.63 -5.49 6.29
N ILE A 248 20.43 -5.49 7.37
CA ILE A 248 21.88 -5.73 7.30
C ILE A 248 22.24 -7.22 7.18
N GLY A 249 21.55 -8.11 7.90
CA GLY A 249 21.99 -9.50 8.09
C GLY A 249 20.92 -10.58 8.04
N GLY A 250 19.67 -10.23 7.73
CA GLY A 250 18.51 -11.10 7.73
C GLY A 250 18.07 -11.55 9.13
N ARG A 251 17.06 -12.42 9.17
CA ARG A 251 16.44 -12.93 10.41
C ARG A 251 17.42 -13.68 11.32
N ASN A 252 18.43 -14.29 10.70
CA ASN A 252 19.46 -15.11 11.35
C ASN A 252 20.74 -14.31 11.63
N SER A 253 20.69 -12.97 11.58
CA SER A 253 21.79 -12.08 11.92
C SER A 253 22.28 -12.30 13.36
N VAL A 254 23.60 -12.32 13.55
CA VAL A 254 24.23 -12.42 14.88
C VAL A 254 23.89 -11.25 15.80
N LEU A 255 23.39 -10.13 15.24
CA LEU A 255 22.94 -8.97 15.99
C LEU A 255 21.46 -9.05 16.42
N MET A 256 20.68 -10.01 15.89
CA MET A 256 19.24 -10.12 16.16
C MET A 256 18.95 -10.46 17.63
N ALA A 257 19.68 -11.43 18.20
CA ALA A 257 19.49 -11.81 19.61
C ALA A 257 19.92 -10.71 20.60
N PRO A 258 21.09 -10.03 20.44
CA PRO A 258 21.40 -8.82 21.21
C PRO A 258 20.32 -7.73 21.12
N LYS A 259 19.78 -7.46 19.93
CA LYS A 259 18.74 -6.44 19.74
C LYS A 259 17.40 -6.81 20.36
N LEU A 260 17.00 -8.10 20.31
CA LEU A 260 15.84 -8.60 21.04
C LEU A 260 16.01 -8.45 22.57
N SER A 261 17.22 -8.66 23.09
CA SER A 261 17.52 -8.48 24.52
C SER A 261 17.49 -7.01 24.96
N GLU A 262 17.91 -6.09 24.10
CA GLU A 262 17.75 -4.64 24.31
C GLU A 262 16.26 -4.25 24.42
N MET A 263 15.41 -4.80 23.54
CA MET A 263 13.96 -4.57 23.59
C MET A 263 13.31 -5.19 24.84
N ASP A 264 13.78 -6.36 25.30
CA ASP A 264 13.27 -7.01 26.51
C ASP A 264 13.55 -6.19 27.78
N GLU A 265 14.75 -5.61 27.89
CA GLU A 265 15.09 -4.70 29.00
C GLU A 265 14.30 -3.38 28.93
N VAL A 266 13.92 -2.89 27.75
CA VAL A 266 13.00 -1.75 27.61
C VAL A 266 11.58 -2.12 28.06
N VAL A 267 11.03 -3.26 27.63
CA VAL A 267 9.70 -3.76 28.07
C VAL A 267 9.66 -3.92 29.59
N LYS A 268 10.73 -4.47 30.17
CA LYS A 268 10.96 -4.61 31.61
C LYS A 268 11.02 -3.27 32.34
N MET A 269 11.77 -2.29 31.82
CA MET A 269 11.84 -0.94 32.39
C MET A 269 10.46 -0.27 32.46
N ILE A 270 9.71 -0.33 31.36
CA ILE A 270 8.35 0.23 31.29
C ILE A 270 7.42 -0.50 32.27
N HIS A 271 7.40 -1.83 32.27
CA HIS A 271 6.51 -2.61 33.12
C HIS A 271 6.80 -2.42 34.62
N MET A 272 8.07 -2.33 35.02
CA MET A 272 8.44 -2.00 36.41
C MET A 272 8.03 -0.58 36.80
N GLY A 273 8.16 0.40 35.89
CA GLY A 273 7.62 1.75 36.09
C GLY A 273 6.10 1.77 36.26
N ILE A 274 5.37 0.96 35.48
CA ILE A 274 3.91 0.81 35.60
C ILE A 274 3.51 0.21 36.95
N ILE A 275 4.23 -0.81 37.45
CA ILE A 275 3.99 -1.40 38.77
C ILE A 275 4.22 -0.36 39.87
N HIS A 276 5.36 0.34 39.85
CA HIS A 276 5.69 1.38 40.83
C HIS A 276 4.65 2.52 40.83
N ASN A 277 4.19 2.97 39.67
CA ASN A 277 3.21 4.04 39.58
C ASN A 277 1.79 3.58 40.03
N LEU A 278 1.48 2.29 39.90
CA LEU A 278 0.26 1.68 40.46
C LEU A 278 0.32 1.56 42.00
N GLU A 279 1.49 1.26 42.57
CA GLU A 279 1.71 1.26 44.03
C GLU A 279 1.59 2.66 44.67
N ASN A 280 1.79 3.70 43.88
CA ASN A 280 1.65 5.12 44.26
C ASN A 280 0.30 5.73 43.85
N ASP A 281 -0.74 4.92 43.58
CA ASP A 281 -2.11 5.32 43.19
C ASP A 281 -2.20 6.24 41.94
N GLN A 282 -1.17 6.31 41.08
CA GLN A 282 -1.11 7.25 39.94
C GLN A 282 -1.94 6.87 38.69
N GLY A 283 -3.00 6.07 38.88
CA GLY A 283 -3.85 5.54 37.83
C GLY A 283 -3.32 4.26 37.17
N ARG A 284 -4.14 3.64 36.33
CA ARG A 284 -3.82 2.39 35.64
C ARG A 284 -3.21 2.67 34.27
N THR A 285 -2.05 2.08 33.99
CA THR A 285 -1.40 2.16 32.68
C THR A 285 -1.49 0.83 31.94
N LEU A 286 -1.88 0.86 30.67
CA LEU A 286 -1.75 -0.27 29.75
C LEU A 286 -0.42 -0.12 28.97
N LEU A 287 0.36 -1.20 28.85
CA LEU A 287 1.47 -1.28 27.90
C LEU A 287 1.03 -2.13 26.71
N VAL A 288 1.13 -1.57 25.51
CA VAL A 288 0.88 -2.25 24.24
C VAL A 288 2.19 -2.24 23.45
N VAL A 289 2.79 -3.42 23.27
CA VAL A 289 3.98 -3.62 22.43
C VAL A 289 3.51 -4.19 21.09
N VAL A 290 3.83 -3.53 19.98
CA VAL A 290 3.40 -3.92 18.64
C VAL A 290 4.56 -3.87 17.65
N SER A 291 4.42 -4.64 16.58
CA SER A 291 5.13 -4.39 15.34
C SER A 291 4.18 -3.91 14.26
N ASP A 292 4.74 -3.21 13.30
CA ASP A 292 4.07 -2.66 12.13
C ASP A 292 4.14 -3.65 10.93
N HIS A 293 5.22 -4.42 10.81
CA HIS A 293 5.34 -5.59 9.92
C HIS A 293 6.25 -6.68 10.52
N GLY A 294 6.38 -7.81 9.80
CA GLY A 294 7.50 -8.72 9.98
C GLY A 294 8.54 -8.52 8.86
N MET A 295 9.40 -9.52 8.65
CA MET A 295 10.46 -9.49 7.63
C MET A 295 10.69 -10.88 7.02
N THR A 296 11.03 -10.93 5.73
CA THR A 296 11.53 -12.14 5.04
C THR A 296 12.86 -12.63 5.63
N GLU A 297 13.27 -13.87 5.35
CA GLU A 297 14.55 -14.45 5.82
C GLU A 297 15.77 -13.56 5.56
N ASN A 298 15.79 -12.85 4.42
CA ASN A 298 16.85 -11.93 4.00
C ASN A 298 16.68 -10.49 4.55
N GLY A 299 15.72 -10.24 5.44
CA GLY A 299 15.48 -8.92 6.04
C GLY A 299 14.80 -7.89 5.13
N ASN A 300 14.17 -8.31 4.03
CA ASN A 300 13.31 -7.44 3.23
C ASN A 300 11.85 -7.54 3.67
N HIS A 301 11.07 -6.49 3.40
CA HIS A 301 9.65 -6.38 3.71
C HIS A 301 8.92 -5.60 2.60
N GLY A 302 7.67 -5.20 2.83
CA GLY A 302 6.82 -4.43 1.90
C GLY A 302 5.92 -5.25 0.98
N GLY A 303 6.10 -6.57 0.89
CA GLY A 303 5.31 -7.49 0.10
C GLY A 303 4.06 -8.03 0.81
N SER A 304 3.90 -9.35 0.79
CA SER A 304 2.76 -10.07 1.38
C SER A 304 3.03 -11.57 1.64
N SER A 305 4.27 -11.95 1.97
CA SER A 305 4.57 -13.28 2.50
C SER A 305 3.97 -13.44 3.91
N TYR A 306 3.96 -14.67 4.45
CA TYR A 306 3.57 -14.87 5.85
C TYR A 306 4.51 -14.09 6.78
N GLU A 307 5.81 -14.20 6.52
CA GLU A 307 6.91 -13.66 7.33
C GLU A 307 6.90 -12.12 7.33
N GLU A 308 6.52 -11.49 6.21
CA GLU A 308 6.33 -10.04 6.10
C GLU A 308 5.05 -9.55 6.81
N THR A 309 4.00 -10.38 6.86
CA THR A 309 2.68 -10.00 7.38
C THR A 309 2.46 -10.39 8.84
N ASP A 310 3.34 -11.19 9.43
CA ASP A 310 3.27 -11.68 10.81
C ASP A 310 3.86 -10.69 11.83
N SER A 311 3.21 -9.55 12.05
CA SER A 311 3.63 -8.57 13.08
C SER A 311 3.18 -8.96 14.49
N LEU A 312 4.00 -8.67 15.51
CA LEU A 312 3.62 -8.87 16.91
C LEU A 312 2.52 -7.89 17.36
N ALA A 313 1.60 -8.35 18.20
CA ALA A 313 0.88 -7.48 19.13
C ALA A 313 0.82 -8.14 20.53
N LEU A 314 1.20 -7.41 21.57
CA LEU A 314 1.35 -7.89 22.94
C LEU A 314 0.77 -6.87 23.91
N PHE A 315 -0.20 -7.29 24.71
CA PHE A 315 -0.87 -6.45 25.70
C PHE A 315 -0.44 -6.85 27.11
N ILE A 316 0.11 -5.90 27.87
CA ILE A 316 0.65 -6.08 29.23
C ILE A 316 -0.15 -5.22 30.21
N GLY A 317 -0.62 -5.82 31.31
CA GLY A 317 -1.44 -5.13 32.33
C GLY A 317 -2.96 -5.34 32.19
N LEU A 318 -3.41 -6.12 31.21
CA LEU A 318 -4.77 -6.65 31.16
C LEU A 318 -4.99 -7.62 32.33
N ARG A 319 -5.72 -7.19 33.36
CA ARG A 319 -6.07 -8.08 34.48
C ARG A 319 -7.13 -9.08 34.05
N GLY A 320 -6.87 -10.35 34.30
CA GLY A 320 -7.82 -11.46 34.25
C GLY A 320 -7.15 -12.71 34.81
N HIS A 321 -7.90 -13.63 35.40
CA HIS A 321 -7.39 -14.99 35.52
C HIS A 321 -7.41 -15.59 34.12
N VAL A 322 -6.24 -15.85 33.54
CA VAL A 322 -6.14 -16.76 32.39
C VAL A 322 -6.61 -18.13 32.90
N THR A 323 -7.87 -18.47 32.62
CA THR A 323 -8.37 -19.84 32.76
C THR A 323 -7.56 -20.74 31.84
N ASP A 324 -7.43 -22.02 32.20
CA ASP A 324 -6.37 -22.94 31.72
C ASP A 324 -6.53 -23.41 30.26
N HIS A 325 -6.63 -22.44 29.34
CA HIS A 325 -6.71 -22.58 27.89
C HIS A 325 -5.33 -22.78 27.25
N SER A 326 -4.52 -23.62 27.90
CA SER A 326 -3.76 -24.70 27.25
C SER A 326 -3.72 -24.67 25.71
N LEU A 327 -2.75 -23.94 25.15
CA LEU A 327 -2.04 -24.25 23.89
C LEU A 327 -2.89 -24.51 22.61
N SER A 328 -4.17 -24.11 22.56
CA SER A 328 -5.14 -24.70 21.60
C SER A 328 -5.93 -23.72 20.75
N ASN A 329 -5.34 -22.59 20.37
CA ASN A 329 -5.36 -22.10 18.97
C ASN A 329 -4.37 -20.94 18.81
N SER A 330 -3.92 -20.68 17.57
CA SER A 330 -3.08 -19.52 17.28
C SER A 330 -3.90 -18.22 17.41
N ASN A 331 -3.50 -17.34 18.34
CA ASN A 331 -4.07 -16.00 18.56
C ASN A 331 -3.83 -15.08 17.35
N ILE A 332 -4.53 -15.31 16.24
CA ILE A 332 -4.41 -14.54 15.00
C ILE A 332 -5.49 -13.47 14.96
N ILE A 333 -5.07 -12.21 14.84
CA ILE A 333 -5.94 -11.03 14.66
C ILE A 333 -5.52 -10.29 13.39
N SER A 334 -6.35 -9.37 12.91
CA SER A 334 -5.92 -8.39 11.90
C SER A 334 -5.22 -7.22 12.62
N GLN A 335 -4.19 -6.62 12.04
CA GLN A 335 -3.53 -5.46 12.63
C GLN A 335 -4.48 -4.25 12.84
N VAL A 336 -5.56 -4.16 12.06
CA VAL A 336 -6.62 -3.15 12.24
C VAL A 336 -7.50 -3.37 13.49
N ASP A 337 -7.45 -4.54 14.12
CA ASP A 337 -8.25 -4.90 15.30
C ASP A 337 -7.68 -4.28 16.59
N ILE A 338 -6.49 -3.69 16.52
CA ILE A 338 -5.86 -2.91 17.59
C ILE A 338 -6.62 -1.59 17.84
N ALA A 339 -7.01 -0.87 16.78
CA ALA A 339 -7.67 0.43 16.88
C ALA A 339 -9.01 0.43 17.65
N PRO A 340 -10.00 -0.46 17.35
CA PRO A 340 -11.27 -0.46 18.07
C PRO A 340 -11.12 -1.01 19.49
N THR A 341 -10.17 -1.91 19.71
CA THR A 341 -9.86 -2.48 21.03
C THR A 341 -9.34 -1.39 21.96
N ILE A 342 -8.32 -0.64 21.54
CA ILE A 342 -7.79 0.50 22.31
C ILE A 342 -8.87 1.58 22.48
N ALA A 343 -9.65 1.90 21.44
CA ALA A 343 -10.71 2.91 21.55
C ALA A 343 -11.71 2.58 22.68
N LEU A 344 -12.19 1.34 22.74
CA LEU A 344 -13.17 0.90 23.75
C LEU A 344 -12.54 0.74 25.15
N LEU A 345 -11.29 0.27 25.27
CA LEU A 345 -10.59 0.17 26.56
C LEU A 345 -10.41 1.53 27.25
N PHE A 346 -10.25 2.61 26.46
CA PHE A 346 -10.10 3.98 26.96
C PHE A 346 -11.37 4.84 26.85
N GLY A 347 -12.51 4.26 26.42
CA GLY A 347 -13.81 4.94 26.37
C GLY A 347 -13.93 6.06 25.32
N VAL A 348 -13.11 6.05 24.27
CA VAL A 348 -13.18 7.00 23.14
C VAL A 348 -13.93 6.41 21.95
N PRO A 349 -14.48 7.24 21.03
CA PRO A 349 -15.12 6.74 19.82
C PRO A 349 -14.17 5.89 18.97
N ILE A 350 -14.65 4.76 18.46
CA ILE A 350 -13.93 4.00 17.43
C ILE A 350 -13.74 4.90 16.19
N PRO A 351 -12.55 4.98 15.58
CA PRO A 351 -12.30 5.88 14.46
C PRO A 351 -13.24 5.65 13.26
N LYS A 352 -13.68 6.72 12.63
CA LYS A 352 -14.83 6.73 11.70
C LYS A 352 -14.72 5.78 10.49
N ASN A 353 -13.51 5.46 10.06
CA ASN A 353 -13.24 4.58 8.92
C ASN A 353 -12.68 3.19 9.32
N ASN A 354 -12.74 2.86 10.61
CA ASN A 354 -12.32 1.58 11.18
C ASN A 354 -13.12 0.40 10.59
N VAL A 355 -12.43 -0.58 10.02
CA VAL A 355 -12.97 -1.88 9.60
C VAL A 355 -12.60 -3.04 10.53
N GLY A 356 -11.71 -2.81 11.51
CA GLY A 356 -11.29 -3.83 12.49
C GLY A 356 -12.38 -4.25 13.48
N LEU A 357 -12.24 -5.46 13.99
CA LEU A 357 -13.04 -6.06 15.07
C LEU A 357 -12.40 -5.75 16.43
N LEU A 358 -13.17 -5.80 17.51
CA LEU A 358 -12.60 -5.78 18.86
C LEU A 358 -12.00 -7.15 19.23
N ILE A 359 -10.85 -7.14 19.92
CA ILE A 359 -10.17 -8.33 20.43
C ILE A 359 -10.87 -8.74 21.73
N SER A 360 -11.69 -9.80 21.70
CA SER A 360 -12.62 -10.12 22.80
C SER A 360 -11.92 -10.44 24.13
N GLU A 361 -10.78 -11.13 24.08
CA GLU A 361 -10.02 -11.54 25.28
C GLU A 361 -9.38 -10.33 25.98
N ALA A 362 -9.16 -9.22 25.27
CA ALA A 362 -8.66 -7.98 25.86
C ALA A 362 -9.67 -7.32 26.84
N PHE A 363 -10.91 -7.79 26.86
CA PHE A 363 -11.97 -7.33 27.76
C PHE A 363 -12.32 -8.35 28.85
N ASP A 364 -11.51 -9.39 29.09
CA ASP A 364 -12.03 -10.57 29.80
C ASP A 364 -12.43 -10.36 31.28
N SER A 365 -11.90 -9.34 31.95
CA SER A 365 -12.33 -8.94 33.31
C SER A 365 -13.57 -8.04 33.36
N TRP A 366 -14.16 -7.68 32.22
CA TRP A 366 -15.43 -6.94 32.16
C TRP A 366 -16.62 -7.87 32.42
N THR A 367 -17.76 -7.31 32.84
CA THR A 367 -19.01 -8.08 32.93
C THR A 367 -19.55 -8.46 31.56
N ASP A 368 -20.36 -9.53 31.49
CA ASP A 368 -21.05 -9.95 30.27
C ASP A 368 -21.79 -8.78 29.59
N ASP A 369 -22.49 -7.94 30.36
CA ASP A 369 -23.18 -6.75 29.84
C ASP A 369 -22.23 -5.74 29.19
N GLN A 370 -21.04 -5.52 29.78
CA GLN A 370 -20.02 -4.64 29.22
C GLN A 370 -19.39 -5.24 27.95
N LYS A 371 -19.11 -6.55 27.93
CA LYS A 371 -18.61 -7.28 26.74
C LYS A 371 -19.63 -7.22 25.60
N LEU A 372 -20.91 -7.46 25.87
CA LEU A 372 -21.97 -7.34 24.86
C LEU A 372 -22.18 -5.89 24.40
N ARG A 373 -22.00 -4.89 25.27
CA ARG A 373 -22.03 -3.47 24.89
C ARG A 373 -20.86 -3.08 23.99
N ALA A 374 -19.66 -3.62 24.22
CA ALA A 374 -18.50 -3.43 23.35
C ALA A 374 -18.77 -3.98 21.93
N LEU A 375 -19.29 -5.21 21.84
CA LEU A 375 -19.68 -5.85 20.58
C LEU A 375 -20.78 -5.09 19.84
N GLU A 376 -21.76 -4.54 20.56
CA GLU A 376 -22.81 -3.68 20.02
C GLU A 376 -22.24 -2.38 19.41
N LEU A 377 -21.29 -1.72 20.09
CA LEU A 377 -20.66 -0.48 19.60
C LEU A 377 -19.78 -0.72 18.37
N ASN A 378 -18.95 -1.76 18.36
CA ASN A 378 -18.16 -2.14 17.18
C ASN A 378 -19.08 -2.55 16.01
N SER A 379 -20.21 -3.21 16.30
CA SER A 379 -21.22 -3.54 15.29
C SER A 379 -21.87 -2.29 14.69
N TRP A 380 -22.20 -1.28 15.50
CA TRP A 380 -22.73 0.00 15.01
C TRP A 380 -21.72 0.74 14.13
N GLN A 381 -20.42 0.65 14.44
CA GLN A 381 -19.38 1.23 13.59
C GLN A 381 -19.32 0.57 12.21
N LEU A 382 -19.24 -0.77 12.13
CA LEU A 382 -19.26 -1.47 10.84
C LEU A 382 -20.58 -1.26 10.10
N PHE A 383 -21.72 -1.21 10.79
CA PHE A 383 -23.02 -0.98 10.17
C PHE A 383 -23.12 0.41 9.49
N ARG A 384 -22.56 1.47 10.09
CA ARG A 384 -22.49 2.80 9.43
C ARG A 384 -21.65 2.77 8.14
N LEU A 385 -20.55 2.03 8.13
CA LEU A 385 -19.74 1.83 6.91
C LEU A 385 -20.48 1.01 5.85
N LEU A 386 -21.24 -0.03 6.24
CA LEU A 386 -22.11 -0.77 5.33
C LEU A 386 -23.19 0.14 4.74
N GLN A 387 -23.88 0.97 5.54
CA GLN A 387 -24.88 1.94 5.04
C GLN A 387 -24.26 2.94 4.05
N ALA A 388 -23.06 3.46 4.34
CA ALA A 388 -22.37 4.40 3.45
C ALA A 388 -21.99 3.78 2.09
N GLN A 389 -21.77 2.47 2.02
CA GLN A 389 -21.38 1.77 0.79
C GLN A 389 -22.55 1.05 0.09
N LEU A 390 -23.64 0.74 0.79
CA LEU A 390 -24.83 0.05 0.26
C LEU A 390 -26.07 0.97 0.34
N PRO A 391 -26.36 1.77 -0.70
CA PRO A 391 -27.58 2.60 -0.73
C PRO A 391 -28.89 1.82 -0.64
N GLY A 392 -28.86 0.50 -0.89
CA GLY A 392 -29.99 -0.41 -0.71
C GLY A 392 -30.16 -0.97 0.70
N LEU A 393 -29.28 -0.64 1.67
CA LEU A 393 -29.45 -1.08 3.05
C LEU A 393 -30.65 -0.33 3.67
N PRO A 394 -31.68 -1.04 4.20
CA PRO A 394 -32.88 -0.39 4.73
C PRO A 394 -32.54 0.54 5.90
N SER A 395 -32.59 1.84 5.63
CA SER A 395 -32.26 2.90 6.59
C SER A 395 -33.53 3.30 7.35
N GLY A 396 -33.95 2.45 8.27
CA GLY A 396 -35.22 2.55 8.99
C GLY A 396 -35.21 1.80 10.32
N ASP A 397 -35.77 2.41 11.38
CA ASP A 397 -36.24 1.64 12.55
C ASP A 397 -37.38 0.69 12.14
N PHE A 398 -38.20 1.09 11.17
CA PHE A 398 -39.11 0.22 10.42
C PHE A 398 -38.53 -0.11 9.04
N ALA A 399 -38.00 -1.33 8.87
CA ALA A 399 -37.76 -2.03 7.59
C ALA A 399 -36.97 -3.33 7.78
N CYS A 400 -36.28 -3.47 8.92
CA CYS A 400 -35.62 -4.71 9.32
C CYS A 400 -36.63 -5.84 9.63
N ASP A 401 -37.61 -5.56 10.49
CA ASP A 401 -38.65 -6.54 10.87
C ASP A 401 -39.58 -6.91 9.70
N ALA A 402 -39.63 -6.09 8.65
CA ALA A 402 -40.44 -6.34 7.46
C ALA A 402 -40.00 -7.60 6.68
N PHE A 403 -38.76 -8.08 6.88
CA PHE A 403 -38.28 -9.34 6.31
C PHE A 403 -38.63 -10.58 7.15
N SER A 404 -39.26 -10.42 8.31
CA SER A 404 -39.80 -11.51 9.15
C SER A 404 -41.18 -12.01 8.66
N GLY A 405 -41.61 -11.57 7.48
CA GLY A 405 -43.01 -11.49 7.06
C GLY A 405 -43.58 -12.63 6.20
N ASP A 406 -43.13 -13.88 6.33
CA ASP A 406 -44.05 -15.02 6.12
C ASP A 406 -43.64 -16.28 6.90
N ARG A 407 -44.66 -16.98 7.43
CA ARG A 407 -44.72 -18.32 8.06
C ARG A 407 -43.53 -18.83 8.89
N GLY A 408 -43.84 -19.19 10.13
CA GLY A 408 -42.94 -19.94 11.01
C GLY A 408 -42.49 -21.28 10.39
N SER A 409 -41.18 -21.36 10.14
CA SER A 409 -40.42 -22.60 9.93
C SER A 409 -39.05 -22.45 10.62
N THR A 410 -38.30 -23.53 10.73
CA THR A 410 -36.99 -23.56 11.40
C THR A 410 -36.03 -22.52 10.83
N ILE A 411 -35.30 -21.83 11.71
CA ILE A 411 -34.38 -20.73 11.34
C ILE A 411 -33.29 -21.23 10.40
N SER A 412 -33.47 -20.97 9.12
CA SER A 412 -32.47 -21.18 8.08
C SER A 412 -31.58 -19.93 7.90
N GLY A 413 -30.55 -20.04 7.05
CA GLY A 413 -29.49 -19.04 6.92
C GLY A 413 -29.96 -17.65 6.47
N CYS A 414 -29.15 -16.63 6.72
CA CYS A 414 -29.39 -15.25 6.24
C CYS A 414 -29.15 -15.12 4.71
N ASN A 415 -29.91 -15.88 3.92
CA ASN A 415 -29.74 -15.98 2.47
C ASN A 415 -30.57 -14.90 1.76
N GLY A 416 -29.95 -14.13 0.87
CA GLY A 416 -30.64 -13.06 0.12
C GLY A 416 -29.66 -12.16 -0.63
N LYS A 417 -30.07 -10.93 -0.95
CA LYS A 417 -29.15 -9.89 -1.41
C LYS A 417 -28.19 -9.49 -0.28
N LYS A 418 -27.01 -8.94 -0.62
CA LYS A 418 -25.96 -8.55 0.35
C LYS A 418 -26.52 -7.65 1.47
N GLU A 419 -27.38 -6.71 1.11
CA GLU A 419 -28.05 -5.78 2.01
C GLU A 419 -28.96 -6.49 3.03
N GLN A 420 -29.74 -7.48 2.57
CA GLN A 420 -30.63 -8.27 3.41
C GLN A 420 -29.84 -9.19 4.34
N MET A 421 -28.73 -9.77 3.86
CA MET A 421 -27.83 -10.62 4.64
C MET A 421 -27.25 -9.84 5.83
N PHE A 422 -26.68 -8.65 5.61
CA PHE A 422 -26.10 -7.84 6.69
C PHE A 422 -27.13 -7.40 7.73
N CYS A 423 -28.31 -6.96 7.29
CA CYS A 423 -29.40 -6.66 8.23
C CYS A 423 -29.84 -7.90 9.02
N CYS A 424 -30.04 -9.04 8.37
CA CYS A 424 -30.43 -10.30 9.02
C CYS A 424 -29.41 -10.74 10.09
N LEU A 425 -28.12 -10.66 9.81
CA LEU A 425 -27.05 -10.99 10.77
C LEU A 425 -27.04 -10.03 11.97
N TYR A 426 -27.03 -8.72 11.72
CA TYR A 426 -27.07 -7.71 12.79
C TYR A 426 -28.34 -7.83 13.66
N LEU A 427 -29.50 -8.07 13.07
CA LEU A 427 -30.76 -8.26 13.79
C LEU A 427 -30.75 -9.50 14.68
N LYS A 428 -30.22 -10.63 14.19
CA LYS A 428 -30.12 -11.86 14.99
C LYS A 428 -29.26 -11.64 16.25
N ALA A 429 -28.21 -10.83 16.18
CA ALA A 429 -27.43 -10.44 17.35
C ALA A 429 -28.18 -9.42 18.25
N SER A 430 -28.68 -8.33 17.66
CA SER A 430 -29.32 -7.23 18.40
C SER A 430 -30.62 -7.63 19.10
N THR A 431 -31.45 -8.49 18.49
CA THR A 431 -32.69 -9.00 19.11
C THR A 431 -32.41 -9.87 20.33
N LEU A 432 -31.42 -10.78 20.25
CA LEU A 432 -30.99 -11.58 21.40
C LEU A 432 -30.35 -10.71 22.50
N HIS A 433 -29.55 -9.71 22.13
CA HIS A 433 -28.98 -8.75 23.09
C HIS A 433 -30.05 -7.89 23.78
N ASN A 434 -31.09 -7.46 23.06
CA ASN A 434 -32.22 -6.74 23.66
C ASN A 434 -33.06 -7.66 24.57
N ALA A 435 -33.23 -8.93 24.21
CA ALA A 435 -33.85 -9.93 25.07
C ALA A 435 -33.02 -10.18 26.35
N TRP A 436 -31.68 -10.20 26.26
CA TRP A 436 -30.78 -10.24 27.42
C TRP A 436 -30.94 -9.01 28.31
N LYS A 437 -30.87 -7.79 27.74
CA LYS A 437 -31.08 -6.52 28.47
C LYS A 437 -32.42 -6.49 29.24
N SER A 438 -33.49 -7.05 28.66
CA SER A 438 -34.79 -7.16 29.34
C SER A 438 -34.85 -8.25 30.43
N ARG A 439 -34.06 -9.34 30.31
CA ARG A 439 -33.94 -10.42 31.30
C ARG A 439 -33.00 -10.08 32.46
N ALA A 440 -32.03 -9.19 32.26
CA ALA A 440 -31.19 -8.68 33.34
C ALA A 440 -32.02 -8.04 34.47
N VAL A 441 -33.15 -7.41 34.11
CA VAL A 441 -34.14 -6.84 35.05
C VAL A 441 -34.85 -7.91 35.89
N SER A 442 -34.98 -9.15 35.38
CA SER A 442 -35.66 -10.27 36.05
C SER A 442 -34.75 -11.36 36.63
N ARG A 443 -33.42 -11.16 36.59
CA ARG A 443 -32.39 -12.01 37.25
C ARG A 443 -32.43 -13.51 36.90
N SER A 444 -32.80 -13.85 35.67
CA SER A 444 -32.72 -15.22 35.16
C SER A 444 -31.64 -15.33 34.09
N TYR A 445 -30.52 -15.96 34.43
CA TYR A 445 -29.31 -16.05 33.61
C TYR A 445 -28.92 -17.50 33.32
N SER A 446 -28.39 -17.75 32.12
CA SER A 446 -27.60 -18.94 31.79
C SER A 446 -26.43 -18.53 30.90
N SER A 447 -25.23 -19.08 31.14
CA SER A 447 -24.02 -18.75 30.37
C SER A 447 -24.17 -19.07 28.88
N GLN A 448 -24.92 -20.12 28.56
CA GLN A 448 -25.31 -20.50 27.19
C GLN A 448 -26.02 -19.36 26.43
N SER A 449 -26.77 -18.50 27.12
CA SER A 449 -27.41 -17.34 26.49
C SER A 449 -26.41 -16.21 26.17
N TYR A 450 -25.28 -16.11 26.87
CA TYR A 450 -24.23 -15.12 26.58
C TYR A 450 -23.37 -15.57 25.40
N SER A 451 -22.97 -16.86 25.36
CA SER A 451 -22.20 -17.42 24.24
C SER A 451 -22.94 -17.29 22.90
N ASP A 452 -24.24 -17.54 22.89
CA ASP A 452 -25.07 -17.46 21.68
C ASP A 452 -25.18 -16.02 21.13
N ILE A 453 -25.29 -15.01 21.99
CA ILE A 453 -25.30 -13.59 21.57
C ILE A 453 -23.91 -13.20 21.04
N THR A 454 -22.86 -13.58 21.77
CA THR A 454 -21.47 -13.28 21.43
C THR A 454 -21.10 -13.88 20.06
N ALA A 455 -21.47 -15.13 19.81
CA ALA A 455 -21.27 -15.79 18.52
C ALA A 455 -21.98 -15.06 17.36
N ARG A 456 -23.23 -14.58 17.58
CA ARG A 456 -23.99 -13.86 16.56
C ARG A 456 -23.43 -12.46 16.26
N TYR A 457 -22.88 -11.77 17.25
CA TYR A 457 -22.13 -10.54 17.00
C TYR A 457 -20.85 -10.81 16.20
N HIS A 458 -20.08 -11.85 16.53
CA HIS A 458 -18.89 -12.22 15.76
C HIS A 458 -19.24 -12.64 14.32
N GLU A 459 -20.34 -13.36 14.10
CA GLU A 459 -20.87 -13.73 12.77
C GLU A 459 -21.15 -12.48 11.92
N PHE A 460 -21.82 -11.46 12.49
CA PHE A 460 -22.04 -10.18 11.81
C PHE A 460 -20.71 -9.42 11.57
N LEU A 461 -19.92 -9.20 12.63
CA LEU A 461 -18.70 -8.39 12.60
C LEU A 461 -17.69 -8.91 11.58
N LYS A 462 -17.43 -10.23 11.59
CA LYS A 462 -16.52 -10.89 10.64
C LYS A 462 -17.02 -10.74 9.21
N THR A 463 -18.27 -11.09 8.94
CA THR A 463 -18.84 -11.00 7.58
C THR A 463 -18.85 -9.57 7.05
N ALA A 464 -19.14 -8.59 7.92
CA ALA A 464 -19.12 -7.16 7.57
C ALA A 464 -17.69 -6.65 7.30
N SER A 465 -16.73 -6.97 8.16
CA SER A 465 -15.33 -6.58 8.00
C SER A 465 -14.71 -7.20 6.76
N GLU A 466 -14.81 -8.53 6.59
CA GLU A 466 -14.32 -9.24 5.39
C GLU A 466 -14.88 -8.63 4.10
N TRP A 467 -16.16 -8.30 4.07
CA TRP A 467 -16.78 -7.67 2.91
C TRP A 467 -16.32 -6.22 2.67
N LEU A 468 -16.16 -5.41 3.73
CA LEU A 468 -15.63 -4.03 3.64
C LEU A 468 -14.18 -4.03 3.13
N LEU A 469 -13.38 -5.01 3.57
CA LEU A 469 -12.02 -5.26 3.12
C LEU A 469 -11.98 -5.65 1.63
N HIS A 470 -12.82 -6.60 1.19
CA HIS A 470 -12.87 -7.03 -0.21
C HIS A 470 -13.42 -5.95 -1.16
N ARG A 471 -14.42 -5.16 -0.74
CA ARG A 471 -15.04 -4.14 -1.60
C ARG A 471 -14.09 -3.01 -2.00
N ALA A 472 -13.01 -2.80 -1.25
CA ALA A 472 -11.92 -1.89 -1.64
C ALA A 472 -11.22 -2.27 -2.95
N THR A 473 -11.54 -3.42 -3.58
CA THR A 473 -10.92 -3.90 -4.83
C THR A 473 -11.87 -4.06 -6.03
N ASP A 474 -13.16 -3.76 -5.88
CA ASP A 474 -14.19 -4.02 -6.91
C ASP A 474 -14.14 -2.97 -8.06
N LYS A 475 -14.45 -3.36 -9.30
CA LYS A 475 -14.20 -2.52 -10.51
C LYS A 475 -15.33 -2.53 -11.55
N PRO A 476 -15.71 -1.36 -12.13
CA PRO A 476 -16.76 -1.26 -13.14
C PRO A 476 -16.30 -1.74 -14.52
N VAL A 477 -16.98 -2.75 -15.07
CA VAL A 477 -16.57 -3.44 -16.31
C VAL A 477 -16.87 -2.63 -17.58
N ASP A 478 -17.97 -1.88 -17.62
CA ASP A 478 -18.46 -1.25 -18.85
C ASP A 478 -17.57 -0.12 -19.38
N LEU A 479 -16.91 0.61 -18.48
CA LEU A 479 -15.92 1.64 -18.85
C LEU A 479 -14.68 1.02 -19.52
N LEU A 480 -14.27 -0.18 -19.11
CA LEU A 480 -13.11 -0.87 -19.68
C LEU A 480 -13.37 -1.30 -21.13
N ALA A 481 -14.59 -1.77 -21.44
CA ALA A 481 -14.99 -2.14 -22.80
C ALA A 481 -14.99 -0.94 -23.77
N PHE A 482 -15.42 0.23 -23.31
CA PHE A 482 -15.42 1.46 -24.11
C PHE A 482 -14.00 1.91 -24.49
N GLY A 483 -13.05 1.84 -23.54
CA GLY A 483 -11.65 2.18 -23.78
C GLY A 483 -10.97 1.28 -24.82
N VAL A 484 -11.23 -0.04 -24.78
CA VAL A 484 -10.67 -1.01 -25.75
C VAL A 484 -11.13 -0.72 -27.18
N THR A 485 -12.40 -0.37 -27.37
CA THR A 485 -13.02 -0.21 -28.70
C THR A 485 -12.44 1.00 -29.47
N ALA A 486 -11.99 2.05 -28.77
CA ALA A 486 -11.49 3.27 -29.38
C ALA A 486 -10.08 3.16 -30.01
N MET A 487 -9.29 2.13 -29.66
CA MET A 487 -7.84 2.09 -29.97
C MET A 487 -7.48 1.54 -31.37
N ILE A 488 -8.43 1.03 -32.15
CA ILE A 488 -8.16 0.13 -33.28
C ILE A 488 -7.97 0.84 -34.65
N MET A 489 -8.46 2.08 -34.82
CA MET A 489 -8.71 2.67 -36.15
C MET A 489 -7.76 3.81 -36.57
N SER A 490 -6.44 3.57 -36.69
CA SER A 490 -5.49 4.56 -37.26
C SER A 490 -4.21 3.97 -37.86
N SER A 491 -3.91 4.23 -39.15
CA SER A 491 -2.56 4.12 -39.78
C SER A 491 -2.52 4.61 -41.24
N LEU A 492 -1.31 4.75 -41.83
CA LEU A 492 -0.94 5.23 -43.21
C LEU A 492 -0.98 6.76 -43.39
N ASN A 493 -0.11 7.51 -44.11
CA ASN A 493 1.07 7.32 -45.02
C ASN A 493 1.74 8.75 -45.25
N LYS A 494 2.83 9.12 -45.97
CA LYS A 494 3.89 8.52 -46.86
C LYS A 494 5.04 9.55 -47.19
N PHE A 495 6.24 9.09 -47.63
CA PHE A 495 7.29 9.78 -48.50
C PHE A 495 8.08 11.03 -48.00
N PRO A 496 9.27 11.43 -48.59
CA PRO A 496 10.34 10.70 -49.34
C PRO A 496 11.84 11.00 -48.92
N THR A 497 12.81 10.16 -49.30
CA THR A 497 14.17 10.08 -48.67
C THR A 497 15.40 10.58 -49.48
N ALA A 498 16.49 10.98 -48.78
CA ALA A 498 17.89 10.98 -49.27
C ALA A 498 18.95 11.23 -48.14
N GLU A 499 19.12 12.46 -47.65
CA GLU A 499 20.16 12.90 -46.68
C GLU A 499 19.99 12.31 -45.24
N LEU A 500 19.04 11.38 -45.05
CA LEU A 500 18.54 10.90 -43.75
C LEU A 500 19.56 10.04 -42.98
N LYS A 501 20.34 9.21 -43.70
CA LYS A 501 21.27 8.21 -43.15
C LYS A 501 22.25 8.81 -42.11
N TYR A 502 23.10 9.73 -42.55
CA TYR A 502 24.18 10.27 -41.72
C TYR A 502 23.64 11.06 -40.51
N SER A 503 22.50 11.73 -40.68
CA SER A 503 21.81 12.45 -39.61
C SER A 503 21.35 11.50 -38.49
N LEU A 504 20.67 10.39 -38.83
CA LEU A 504 20.22 9.40 -37.85
C LEU A 504 21.40 8.66 -37.18
N TYR A 505 22.51 8.45 -37.89
CA TYR A 505 23.71 7.82 -37.31
C TYR A 505 24.30 8.67 -36.18
N VAL A 506 24.45 9.99 -36.41
CA VAL A 506 24.99 10.93 -35.42
C VAL A 506 24.03 11.12 -34.24
N ILE A 507 22.71 11.23 -34.50
CA ILE A 507 21.71 11.36 -33.43
C ILE A 507 21.66 10.09 -32.56
N GLY A 508 21.75 8.89 -33.17
CA GLY A 508 21.78 7.62 -32.45
C GLY A 508 22.97 7.53 -31.48
N TRP A 509 24.17 7.89 -31.93
CA TRP A 509 25.35 8.02 -31.04
C TRP A 509 25.12 9.05 -29.92
N GLY A 510 24.53 10.20 -30.24
CA GLY A 510 24.21 11.24 -29.26
C GLY A 510 23.29 10.73 -28.15
N TYR A 511 22.25 9.98 -28.48
CA TYR A 511 21.35 9.37 -27.49
C TYR A 511 22.05 8.30 -26.64
N ILE A 512 22.85 7.42 -27.25
CA ILE A 512 23.58 6.36 -26.55
C ILE A 512 24.55 6.95 -25.52
N PHE A 513 25.42 7.89 -25.94
CA PHE A 513 26.39 8.51 -25.03
C PHE A 513 25.71 9.35 -23.94
N SER A 514 24.67 10.13 -24.28
CA SER A 514 23.95 10.95 -23.29
C SER A 514 23.24 10.10 -22.26
N TRP A 515 22.64 8.97 -22.67
CA TRP A 515 21.97 8.05 -21.76
C TRP A 515 22.98 7.29 -20.89
N CYS A 516 24.06 6.75 -21.45
CA CYS A 516 25.11 6.12 -20.65
C CYS A 516 25.74 7.09 -19.64
N LEU A 517 25.97 8.35 -20.01
CA LEU A 517 26.46 9.38 -19.08
C LEU A 517 25.45 9.67 -17.96
N LEU A 518 24.16 9.82 -18.29
CA LEU A 518 23.09 10.02 -17.30
C LEU A 518 23.02 8.84 -16.32
N GLN A 519 23.12 7.61 -16.81
CA GLN A 519 23.08 6.41 -15.96
C GLN A 519 24.35 6.24 -15.10
N LEU A 520 25.53 6.66 -15.57
CA LEU A 520 26.74 6.74 -14.75
C LEU A 520 26.67 7.81 -13.65
N LEU A 521 25.76 8.79 -13.75
CA LEU A 521 25.52 9.82 -12.74
C LEU A 521 24.40 9.43 -11.75
N LEU A 522 23.44 8.60 -12.17
CA LEU A 522 22.26 8.24 -11.38
C LEU A 522 22.32 6.87 -10.70
N GLN A 523 23.15 5.95 -11.18
CA GLN A 523 23.25 4.58 -10.63
C GLN A 523 24.42 4.42 -9.65
N GLN A 524 24.32 3.40 -8.80
CA GLN A 524 25.39 3.01 -7.89
C GLN A 524 26.68 2.67 -8.64
N PRO A 525 27.88 3.01 -8.11
CA PRO A 525 29.15 2.79 -8.80
C PRO A 525 29.41 1.35 -9.28
N ILE A 526 28.86 0.35 -8.58
CA ILE A 526 28.96 -1.07 -8.95
C ILE A 526 28.29 -1.39 -10.30
N ASN A 527 27.24 -0.66 -10.68
CA ASN A 527 26.51 -0.87 -11.94
C ASN A 527 27.23 -0.30 -13.18
N SER A 528 28.31 0.48 -12.99
CA SER A 528 29.08 1.04 -14.10
C SER A 528 29.70 -0.02 -15.02
N VAL A 529 30.12 -1.16 -14.46
CA VAL A 529 30.70 -2.29 -15.23
C VAL A 529 29.62 -3.05 -16.02
N PRO A 530 28.48 -3.49 -15.42
CA PRO A 530 27.34 -3.98 -16.18
C PRO A 530 26.86 -3.04 -17.30
N LEU A 531 26.77 -1.73 -17.02
CA LEU A 531 26.35 -0.73 -18.01
C LEU A 531 27.33 -0.64 -19.21
N LEU A 532 28.64 -0.70 -18.95
CA LEU A 532 29.66 -0.76 -19.99
C LEU A 532 29.56 -2.04 -20.83
N LEU A 533 29.33 -3.20 -20.18
CA LEU A 533 29.17 -4.48 -20.88
C LEU A 533 27.92 -4.48 -21.77
N LEU A 534 26.80 -3.93 -21.29
CA LEU A 534 25.58 -3.76 -22.08
C LEU A 534 25.82 -2.83 -23.29
N LEU A 535 26.54 -1.72 -23.12
CA LEU A 535 26.92 -0.82 -24.22
C LEU A 535 27.77 -1.54 -25.28
N VAL A 536 28.79 -2.30 -24.87
CA VAL A 536 29.62 -3.10 -25.78
C VAL A 536 28.78 -4.16 -26.49
N GLN A 537 27.84 -4.80 -25.79
CA GLN A 537 26.95 -5.80 -26.37
C GLN A 537 25.99 -5.20 -27.42
N ILE A 538 25.40 -4.03 -27.16
CA ILE A 538 24.59 -3.27 -28.14
C ILE A 538 25.40 -3.01 -29.41
N LEU A 539 26.61 -2.46 -29.26
CA LEU A 539 27.47 -2.08 -30.39
C LEU A 539 27.90 -3.31 -31.20
N ALA A 540 28.28 -4.40 -30.53
CA ALA A 540 28.63 -5.67 -31.16
C ALA A 540 27.44 -6.31 -31.89
N SER A 541 26.24 -6.31 -31.30
CA SER A 541 25.02 -6.80 -31.95
C SER A 541 24.66 -5.97 -33.18
N ILE A 542 24.64 -4.63 -33.08
CA ILE A 542 24.32 -3.75 -34.21
C ILE A 542 25.35 -3.89 -35.34
N LEU A 543 26.64 -4.03 -35.02
CA LEU A 543 27.69 -4.29 -36.01
C LEU A 543 27.53 -5.68 -36.66
N THR A 544 27.19 -6.72 -35.89
CA THR A 544 26.97 -8.08 -36.40
C THR A 544 25.76 -8.12 -37.34
N PHE A 545 24.64 -7.48 -36.96
CA PHE A 545 23.45 -7.32 -37.81
C PHE A 545 23.69 -6.40 -39.03
N ALA A 546 24.73 -5.58 -39.01
CA ALA A 546 25.20 -4.84 -40.19
C ALA A 546 26.00 -5.74 -41.14
N VAL A 547 26.88 -6.59 -40.63
CA VAL A 547 27.73 -7.48 -41.45
C VAL A 547 26.94 -8.68 -42.01
N SER A 548 25.91 -9.16 -41.29
CA SER A 548 25.07 -10.32 -41.70
C SER A 548 24.17 -10.08 -42.92
N GLY A 549 24.05 -8.85 -43.42
CA GLY A 549 23.27 -8.52 -44.61
C GLY A 549 21.79 -8.94 -44.51
N GLN A 550 21.38 -9.87 -45.38
CA GLN A 550 20.01 -10.41 -45.45
C GLN A 550 19.84 -11.78 -44.75
N HIS A 551 20.86 -12.33 -44.10
CA HIS A 551 20.77 -13.67 -43.49
C HIS A 551 19.79 -13.76 -42.29
N HIS A 552 19.32 -12.64 -41.76
CA HIS A 552 18.38 -12.58 -40.64
C HIS A 552 17.20 -11.65 -40.96
N ASN A 553 16.01 -12.05 -40.52
CA ASN A 553 14.80 -11.23 -40.61
C ASN A 553 14.86 -10.10 -39.57
N TRP A 554 14.50 -8.87 -39.97
CA TRP A 554 14.47 -7.68 -39.09
C TRP A 554 13.70 -7.91 -37.78
N LEU A 555 12.64 -8.73 -37.82
CA LEU A 555 11.85 -9.10 -36.64
C LEU A 555 12.70 -9.83 -35.59
N VAL A 556 13.60 -10.71 -36.01
CA VAL A 556 14.49 -11.48 -35.11
C VAL A 556 15.59 -10.57 -34.54
N GLU A 557 16.18 -9.71 -35.37
CA GLU A 557 17.24 -8.78 -34.95
C GLU A 557 16.70 -7.75 -33.94
N VAL A 558 15.52 -7.17 -34.20
CA VAL A 558 14.86 -6.25 -33.27
C VAL A 558 14.39 -6.96 -31.99
N ALA A 559 13.84 -8.18 -32.10
CA ALA A 559 13.45 -8.95 -30.92
C ALA A 559 14.66 -9.32 -30.04
N ALA A 560 15.80 -9.69 -30.64
CA ALA A 560 17.03 -9.98 -29.91
C ALA A 560 17.54 -8.74 -29.15
N LEU A 561 17.60 -7.58 -29.81
CA LEU A 561 17.95 -6.31 -29.14
C LEU A 561 16.96 -5.97 -28.01
N TYR A 562 15.65 -6.14 -28.23
CA TYR A 562 14.65 -5.90 -27.20
C TYR A 562 14.84 -6.82 -25.98
N TYR A 563 15.02 -8.13 -26.19
CA TYR A 563 15.22 -9.07 -25.08
C TYR A 563 16.55 -8.85 -24.35
N LEU A 564 17.63 -8.47 -25.05
CA LEU A 564 18.88 -8.06 -24.40
C LEU A 564 18.70 -6.84 -23.49
N GLY A 565 17.91 -5.84 -23.92
CA GLY A 565 17.53 -4.71 -23.07
C GLY A 565 16.77 -5.13 -21.80
N MET A 566 15.88 -6.11 -21.91
CA MET A 566 15.18 -6.70 -20.76
C MET A 566 16.07 -7.58 -19.89
N THR A 567 17.05 -8.29 -20.44
CA THR A 567 18.08 -9.01 -19.66
C THR A 567 18.93 -8.02 -18.86
N GLY A 568 19.32 -6.90 -19.48
CA GLY A 568 20.11 -5.87 -18.81
C GLY A 568 19.39 -5.15 -17.67
N HIS A 569 18.06 -5.12 -17.63
CA HIS A 569 17.32 -4.65 -16.45
C HIS A 569 17.65 -5.49 -15.20
N PHE A 570 17.65 -6.83 -15.34
CA PHE A 570 18.05 -7.74 -14.25
C PHE A 570 19.57 -7.71 -13.98
N ALA A 571 20.40 -7.51 -15.01
CA ALA A 571 21.85 -7.40 -14.84
C ALA A 571 22.30 -6.13 -14.08
N LEU A 572 21.42 -5.14 -13.95
CA LEU A 572 21.62 -3.91 -13.14
C LEU A 572 21.07 -4.05 -11.70
N GLY A 573 20.72 -5.27 -11.26
CA GLY A 573 20.26 -5.56 -9.90
C GLY A 573 18.74 -5.45 -9.67
N ASN A 574 17.99 -4.93 -10.64
CA ASN A 574 16.52 -4.88 -10.55
C ASN A 574 15.92 -6.29 -10.54
N SER A 575 14.78 -6.45 -9.86
CA SER A 575 13.95 -7.65 -9.95
C SER A 575 12.49 -7.27 -10.22
N ASN A 576 11.55 -8.19 -10.00
CA ASN A 576 10.11 -7.90 -10.11
C ASN A 576 9.46 -7.60 -8.74
N THR A 577 10.26 -7.32 -7.71
CA THR A 577 9.81 -6.92 -6.36
C THR A 577 10.11 -5.45 -6.09
N LEU A 578 9.26 -4.77 -5.31
CA LEU A 578 9.41 -3.33 -5.04
C LEU A 578 10.69 -3.00 -4.24
N ALA A 579 11.16 -3.92 -3.39
CA ALA A 579 12.39 -3.78 -2.61
C ALA A 579 13.69 -3.70 -3.45
N THR A 580 13.64 -3.97 -4.77
CA THR A 580 14.80 -3.85 -5.68
C THR A 580 14.83 -2.55 -6.50
N ILE A 581 13.95 -1.59 -6.20
CA ILE A 581 13.96 -0.26 -6.82
C ILE A 581 14.99 0.61 -6.09
N ASP A 582 15.94 1.20 -6.83
CA ASP A 582 16.91 2.13 -6.25
C ASP A 582 16.26 3.48 -5.93
N VAL A 583 15.79 3.62 -4.69
CA VAL A 583 15.22 4.85 -4.14
C VAL A 583 16.29 5.91 -3.85
N ALA A 584 17.56 5.53 -3.64
CA ALA A 584 18.62 6.48 -3.32
C ALA A 584 19.07 7.27 -4.56
N GLY A 585 19.25 6.59 -5.70
CA GLY A 585 19.56 7.23 -6.98
C GLY A 585 18.48 8.23 -7.44
N ALA A 586 17.23 8.01 -7.03
CA ALA A 586 16.08 8.86 -7.36
C ALA A 586 16.14 10.29 -6.77
N PHE A 587 17.05 10.57 -5.83
CA PHE A 587 17.22 11.90 -5.22
C PHE A 587 18.52 12.62 -5.63
N ILE A 588 19.36 12.02 -6.48
CA ILE A 588 20.63 12.61 -6.90
C ILE A 588 20.37 13.92 -7.67
N GLY A 589 20.91 15.03 -7.14
CA GLY A 589 20.77 16.37 -7.72
C GLY A 589 19.51 17.14 -7.31
N ILE A 590 18.63 16.58 -6.46
CA ILE A 590 17.41 17.27 -5.98
C ILE A 590 17.71 18.03 -4.69
N SER A 591 17.75 19.37 -4.74
CA SER A 591 17.98 20.23 -3.57
C SER A 591 16.70 20.56 -2.77
N THR A 592 15.52 20.35 -3.35
CA THR A 592 14.21 20.59 -2.73
C THR A 592 13.25 19.47 -3.12
N HIS A 593 12.61 18.81 -2.15
CA HIS A 593 11.83 17.60 -2.41
C HIS A 593 10.73 17.80 -3.46
N SER A 594 10.71 16.92 -4.47
CA SER A 594 9.70 16.91 -5.53
C SER A 594 9.37 15.48 -5.92
N THR A 595 8.16 15.03 -5.59
CA THR A 595 7.68 13.67 -5.83
C THR A 595 7.70 13.31 -7.32
N LEU A 596 7.28 14.24 -8.19
CA LEU A 596 7.26 14.06 -9.63
C LEU A 596 8.67 13.86 -10.20
N LEU A 597 9.62 14.69 -9.79
CA LEU A 597 11.00 14.62 -10.27
C LEU A 597 11.70 13.35 -9.76
N SER A 598 11.50 13.01 -8.48
CA SER A 598 12.08 11.80 -7.87
C SER A 598 11.51 10.54 -8.52
N GLY A 599 10.19 10.47 -8.75
CA GLY A 599 9.54 9.37 -9.47
C GLY A 599 10.00 9.24 -10.92
N MET A 600 10.28 10.35 -11.61
CA MET A 600 10.89 10.33 -12.95
C MET A 600 12.31 9.77 -12.92
N LEU A 601 13.17 10.19 -11.97
CA LEU A 601 14.53 9.65 -11.85
C LEU A 601 14.53 8.16 -11.48
N MET A 602 13.67 7.76 -10.53
CA MET A 602 13.45 6.36 -10.15
C MET A 602 13.07 5.50 -11.36
N PHE A 603 12.14 5.97 -12.19
CA PHE A 603 11.74 5.29 -13.43
C PHE A 603 12.89 5.22 -14.46
N ILE A 604 13.65 6.30 -14.62
CA ILE A 604 14.83 6.39 -15.51
C ILE A 604 15.92 5.39 -15.09
N ILE A 605 16.12 5.17 -13.79
CA ILE A 605 17.07 4.20 -13.23
C ILE A 605 16.55 2.76 -13.43
N THR A 606 15.32 2.46 -12.99
CA THR A 606 14.74 1.10 -13.08
C THR A 606 14.68 0.59 -14.52
N TYR A 607 14.39 1.46 -15.50
CA TYR A 607 14.30 1.10 -16.92
C TYR A 607 15.50 1.53 -17.75
N ALA A 608 16.65 1.77 -17.11
CA ALA A 608 17.89 2.21 -17.75
C ALA A 608 18.31 1.36 -18.96
N SER A 609 18.36 0.04 -18.82
CA SER A 609 18.76 -0.87 -19.91
C SER A 609 17.70 -0.97 -21.02
N PRO A 610 16.41 -1.27 -20.74
CA PRO A 610 15.36 -1.26 -21.76
C PRO A 610 15.32 0.04 -22.58
N MET A 611 15.45 1.20 -21.92
CA MET A 611 15.49 2.49 -22.62
C MET A 611 16.77 2.66 -23.45
N LEU A 612 17.95 2.24 -22.96
CA LEU A 612 19.20 2.30 -23.73
C LEU A 612 19.10 1.52 -25.04
N PHE A 613 18.54 0.31 -25.03
CA PHE A 613 18.33 -0.49 -26.24
C PHE A 613 17.27 0.11 -27.18
N LEU A 614 16.21 0.73 -26.64
CA LEU A 614 15.22 1.45 -27.44
C LEU A 614 15.81 2.69 -28.12
N LEU A 615 16.57 3.52 -27.40
CA LEU A 615 17.28 4.68 -27.96
C LEU A 615 18.30 4.25 -29.03
N SER A 616 18.97 3.11 -28.83
CA SER A 616 19.90 2.51 -29.79
C SER A 616 19.24 2.09 -31.11
N MET A 617 17.91 1.94 -31.16
CA MET A 617 17.20 1.64 -32.42
C MET A 617 17.40 2.73 -33.47
N VAL A 618 17.61 4.00 -33.09
CA VAL A 618 17.89 5.09 -34.06
C VAL A 618 19.20 4.81 -34.83
N MET A 619 20.24 4.33 -34.13
CA MET A 619 21.50 3.92 -34.74
C MET A 619 21.34 2.64 -35.57
N TYR A 620 20.66 1.61 -35.03
CA TYR A 620 20.38 0.37 -35.75
C TYR A 620 19.63 0.62 -37.07
N ILE A 621 18.58 1.47 -37.05
CA ILE A 621 17.82 1.89 -38.24
C ILE A 621 18.74 2.53 -39.28
N SER A 622 19.65 3.43 -38.88
CA SER A 622 20.60 4.04 -39.80
C SER A 622 21.59 3.04 -40.39
N VAL A 623 22.13 2.14 -39.56
CA VAL A 623 23.14 1.16 -39.96
C VAL A 623 22.53 0.09 -40.88
N LYS A 624 21.42 -0.56 -40.50
CA LYS A 624 20.74 -1.59 -41.31
C LYS A 624 20.20 -1.04 -42.64
N SER A 625 19.81 0.25 -42.67
CA SER A 625 19.42 0.96 -43.90
C SER A 625 20.55 1.03 -44.95
N THR A 626 21.83 0.89 -44.55
CA THR A 626 22.98 0.97 -45.45
C THR A 626 23.07 -0.19 -46.46
N ASN A 627 22.50 -1.36 -46.13
CA ASN A 627 22.70 -2.60 -46.88
C ASN A 627 21.62 -2.89 -47.94
N TYR A 628 20.59 -2.04 -48.05
CA TYR A 628 19.58 -2.16 -49.09
C TYR A 628 20.01 -1.31 -50.29
N PRO A 629 20.29 -1.91 -51.47
CA PRO A 629 20.61 -1.13 -52.65
C PRO A 629 19.40 -0.27 -53.06
N PRO A 630 19.61 0.90 -53.68
CA PRO A 630 18.54 1.76 -54.17
C PRO A 630 17.82 1.07 -55.33
N LEU A 631 16.79 0.26 -55.02
CA LEU A 631 16.08 -0.54 -56.00
C LEU A 631 15.47 0.34 -57.08
N ALA A 632 15.60 -0.08 -58.34
CA ALA A 632 15.53 0.82 -59.47
C ALA A 632 14.18 1.54 -59.62
N LYS A 633 14.27 2.89 -59.70
CA LYS A 633 13.43 3.78 -60.52
C LYS A 633 11.89 3.57 -60.42
N THR A 634 11.38 3.13 -59.28
CA THR A 634 9.95 2.88 -59.03
C THR A 634 9.44 3.62 -57.80
N SER A 635 8.18 4.07 -57.86
CA SER A 635 7.68 5.21 -57.05
C SER A 635 7.02 4.81 -55.73
N ASP A 636 7.74 4.17 -54.80
CA ASP A 636 7.19 3.94 -53.45
C ASP A 636 8.19 4.01 -52.27
N SER A 637 8.72 5.20 -51.99
CA SER A 637 9.56 5.46 -50.79
C SER A 637 8.81 5.34 -49.44
N GLY A 638 7.51 4.99 -49.46
CA GLY A 638 6.67 4.78 -48.29
C GLY A 638 6.75 3.37 -47.75
N ILE A 639 6.91 2.38 -48.63
CA ILE A 639 7.21 0.99 -48.24
C ILE A 639 8.54 0.95 -47.48
N PHE A 640 9.54 1.71 -47.94
CA PHE A 640 10.84 1.82 -47.26
C PHE A 640 10.73 2.41 -45.84
N LEU A 641 10.05 3.56 -45.68
CA LEU A 641 9.85 4.15 -44.36
C LEU A 641 8.97 3.27 -43.44
N LYS A 642 7.93 2.63 -44.00
CA LYS A 642 7.09 1.65 -43.29
C LYS A 642 7.91 0.44 -42.80
N ASN A 643 8.96 0.04 -43.51
CA ASN A 643 9.85 -1.03 -43.06
C ASN A 643 10.87 -0.52 -42.01
N MET A 644 11.44 0.67 -42.20
CA MET A 644 12.39 1.30 -41.25
C MET A 644 11.77 1.59 -39.88
N LEU A 645 10.50 2.01 -39.83
CA LEU A 645 9.78 2.22 -38.56
C LEU A 645 8.99 0.99 -38.13
N GLY A 646 8.46 0.20 -39.07
CA GLY A 646 7.56 -0.91 -38.80
C GLY A 646 8.15 -1.93 -37.82
N PHE A 647 9.24 -2.61 -38.18
CA PHE A 647 9.80 -3.62 -37.28
C PHE A 647 10.38 -3.02 -35.98
N PRO A 648 11.20 -1.96 -36.00
CA PRO A 648 11.78 -1.38 -34.78
C PRO A 648 10.78 -0.78 -33.79
N CYS A 649 9.62 -0.31 -34.25
CA CYS A 649 8.57 0.22 -33.38
C CYS A 649 7.53 -0.84 -33.01
N LEU A 650 7.04 -1.63 -33.98
CA LEU A 650 5.97 -2.60 -33.73
C LEU A 650 6.45 -3.84 -32.96
N VAL A 651 7.67 -4.34 -33.16
CA VAL A 651 8.10 -5.56 -32.46
C VAL A 651 8.20 -5.35 -30.94
N PRO A 652 8.83 -4.28 -30.40
CA PRO A 652 8.78 -4.00 -28.96
C PRO A 652 7.35 -3.79 -28.44
N LEU A 653 6.52 -3.05 -29.17
CA LEU A 653 5.11 -2.82 -28.79
C LEU A 653 4.32 -4.13 -28.75
N SER A 654 4.39 -4.97 -29.79
CA SER A 654 3.68 -6.24 -29.85
C SER A 654 4.14 -7.22 -28.77
N VAL A 655 5.45 -7.32 -28.48
CA VAL A 655 5.96 -8.19 -27.41
C VAL A 655 5.46 -7.71 -26.04
N ASN A 656 5.47 -6.41 -25.77
CA ASN A 656 4.92 -5.87 -24.52
C ASN A 656 3.40 -6.02 -24.42
N SER A 657 2.66 -5.76 -25.49
CA SER A 657 1.21 -5.97 -25.53
C SER A 657 0.86 -7.43 -25.26
N VAL A 658 1.56 -8.40 -25.86
CA VAL A 658 1.36 -9.83 -25.57
C VAL A 658 1.66 -10.13 -24.10
N LEU A 659 2.79 -9.69 -23.55
CA LEU A 659 3.14 -9.92 -22.15
C LEU A 659 2.10 -9.29 -21.19
N LEU A 660 1.72 -8.04 -21.43
CA LEU A 660 0.73 -7.31 -20.62
C LEU A 660 -0.65 -7.98 -20.70
N THR A 661 -1.10 -8.42 -21.89
CA THR A 661 -2.33 -9.19 -22.06
C THR A 661 -2.26 -10.54 -21.36
N THR A 662 -1.17 -11.30 -21.49
CA THR A 662 -0.99 -12.59 -20.80
C THR A 662 -1.02 -12.41 -19.28
N TYR A 663 -0.30 -11.44 -18.71
CA TYR A 663 -0.38 -11.19 -17.26
C TYR A 663 -1.75 -10.64 -16.83
N THR A 664 -2.46 -9.88 -17.67
CA THR A 664 -3.85 -9.47 -17.40
C THR A 664 -4.78 -10.69 -17.33
N ILE A 665 -4.65 -11.65 -18.26
CA ILE A 665 -5.42 -12.90 -18.26
C ILE A 665 -5.08 -13.75 -17.02
N VAL A 666 -3.80 -13.88 -16.67
CA VAL A 666 -3.37 -14.60 -15.46
C VAL A 666 -3.94 -13.94 -14.20
N LEU A 667 -3.91 -12.62 -14.08
CA LEU A 667 -4.53 -11.89 -12.96
C LEU A 667 -6.05 -12.10 -12.91
N LEU A 668 -6.74 -12.10 -14.05
CA LEU A 668 -8.20 -12.32 -14.11
C LEU A 668 -8.61 -13.75 -13.71
N LEU A 669 -7.81 -14.76 -14.10
CA LEU A 669 -8.03 -16.16 -13.73
C LEU A 669 -7.66 -16.44 -12.27
N MET A 670 -6.51 -15.93 -11.81
CA MET A 670 -5.99 -16.13 -10.45
C MET A 670 -6.51 -15.09 -9.44
N ARG A 671 -7.53 -14.29 -9.77
CA ARG A 671 -8.02 -13.18 -8.92
C ARG A 671 -8.44 -13.56 -7.50
N ASN A 672 -8.82 -14.83 -7.28
CA ASN A 672 -9.20 -15.38 -5.96
C ASN A 672 -8.05 -16.16 -5.28
N HIS A 673 -6.84 -16.18 -5.86
CA HIS A 673 -5.72 -17.00 -5.41
C HIS A 673 -4.70 -16.14 -4.65
N LEU A 674 -4.17 -16.59 -3.50
CA LEU A 674 -3.34 -15.75 -2.62
C LEU A 674 -2.13 -15.11 -3.33
N PHE A 675 -1.45 -15.85 -4.22
CA PHE A 675 -0.31 -15.34 -5.01
C PHE A 675 -0.64 -14.20 -6.00
N VAL A 676 -1.92 -13.82 -6.18
CA VAL A 676 -2.28 -12.67 -7.02
C VAL A 676 -1.67 -11.37 -6.50
N TRP A 677 -1.57 -11.21 -5.17
CA TRP A 677 -1.06 -10.00 -4.53
C TRP A 677 0.46 -10.04 -4.30
N SER A 678 1.06 -11.20 -3.94
CA SER A 678 2.50 -11.31 -3.71
C SER A 678 3.35 -11.44 -4.97
N VAL A 679 2.86 -12.13 -6.01
CA VAL A 679 3.68 -12.50 -7.18
C VAL A 679 3.17 -11.83 -8.46
N PHE A 680 1.89 -11.97 -8.77
CA PHE A 680 1.37 -11.55 -10.08
C PHE A 680 1.14 -10.04 -10.16
N SER A 681 0.65 -9.38 -9.11
CA SER A 681 0.42 -7.94 -9.10
C SER A 681 1.72 -7.11 -9.17
N PRO A 682 2.78 -7.38 -8.37
CA PRO A 682 4.07 -6.71 -8.53
C PRO A 682 4.67 -6.93 -9.92
N LYS A 683 4.65 -8.18 -10.42
CA LYS A 683 5.12 -8.48 -11.78
C LYS A 683 4.34 -7.70 -12.85
N TYR A 684 3.03 -7.53 -12.68
CA TYR A 684 2.19 -6.75 -13.58
C TYR A 684 2.53 -5.25 -13.55
N LEU A 685 2.79 -4.67 -12.37
CA LEU A 685 3.26 -3.29 -12.26
C LEU A 685 4.59 -3.08 -13.00
N TYR A 686 5.54 -4.02 -12.88
CA TYR A 686 6.78 -3.99 -13.65
C TYR A 686 6.59 -4.14 -15.16
N VAL A 687 5.60 -4.93 -15.62
CA VAL A 687 5.26 -5.05 -17.05
C VAL A 687 4.50 -3.82 -17.56
N TYR A 688 3.68 -3.19 -16.74
CA TYR A 688 3.01 -1.91 -17.04
C TYR A 688 4.04 -0.78 -17.19
N ALA A 689 4.95 -0.59 -16.23
CA ALA A 689 5.98 0.44 -16.31
C ALA A 689 7.02 0.14 -17.42
N ALA A 690 7.32 -1.13 -17.71
CA ALA A 690 8.06 -1.52 -18.92
C ALA A 690 7.30 -1.11 -20.20
N THR A 691 5.98 -1.30 -20.24
CA THR A 691 5.14 -0.88 -21.37
C THR A 691 5.17 0.65 -21.54
N VAL A 692 5.11 1.43 -20.46
CA VAL A 692 5.30 2.90 -20.50
C VAL A 692 6.70 3.28 -21.02
N CYS A 693 7.75 2.59 -20.58
CA CYS A 693 9.12 2.79 -21.08
C CYS A 693 9.20 2.51 -22.59
N VAL A 694 8.55 1.44 -23.05
CA VAL A 694 8.54 1.03 -24.46
C VAL A 694 7.74 2.01 -25.32
N TYR A 695 6.59 2.51 -24.85
CA TYR A 695 5.87 3.59 -25.53
C TYR A 695 6.72 4.87 -25.63
N ALA A 696 7.37 5.29 -24.54
CA ALA A 696 8.22 6.47 -24.52
C ALA A 696 9.42 6.33 -25.48
N GLY A 697 10.16 5.22 -25.41
CA GLY A 697 11.31 4.94 -26.29
C GLY A 697 10.91 4.82 -27.76
N VAL A 698 9.82 4.10 -28.07
CA VAL A 698 9.30 3.98 -29.45
C VAL A 698 8.80 5.33 -29.98
N THR A 699 8.19 6.17 -29.13
CA THR A 699 7.80 7.54 -29.50
C THR A 699 9.02 8.40 -29.80
N VAL A 700 10.09 8.32 -28.99
CA VAL A 700 11.36 9.03 -29.27
C VAL A 700 11.97 8.55 -30.58
N VAL A 701 12.03 7.24 -30.85
CA VAL A 701 12.54 6.69 -32.12
C VAL A 701 11.72 7.19 -33.31
N ALA A 702 10.40 7.08 -33.25
CA ALA A 702 9.50 7.51 -34.32
C ALA A 702 9.56 9.03 -34.56
N ALA A 703 9.53 9.83 -33.49
CA ALA A 703 9.65 11.29 -33.57
C ALA A 703 11.02 11.72 -34.10
N THR A 704 12.11 11.04 -33.72
CA THR A 704 13.47 11.34 -34.21
C THR A 704 13.60 11.07 -35.70
N VAL A 705 13.12 9.90 -36.15
CA VAL A 705 13.12 9.54 -37.58
C VAL A 705 12.26 10.51 -38.38
N PHE A 706 11.06 10.85 -37.88
CA PHE A 706 10.14 11.79 -38.52
C PHE A 706 10.66 13.24 -38.55
N TYR A 707 11.22 13.75 -37.44
CA TYR A 707 11.79 15.09 -37.37
C TYR A 707 13.00 15.24 -38.31
N THR A 708 13.93 14.29 -38.26
CA THR A 708 15.10 14.28 -39.16
C THR A 708 14.66 14.22 -40.62
N TYR A 709 13.63 13.44 -40.92
CA TYR A 709 12.99 13.40 -42.23
C TYR A 709 12.40 14.78 -42.64
N VAL A 710 11.62 15.45 -41.77
CA VAL A 710 11.01 16.76 -42.04
C VAL A 710 12.05 17.86 -42.28
N VAL A 711 13.08 17.94 -41.45
CA VAL A 711 14.16 18.95 -41.60
C VAL A 711 14.84 18.86 -42.96
N LEU A 712 15.06 17.64 -43.46
CA LEU A 712 15.68 17.40 -44.76
C LEU A 712 14.74 17.70 -45.93
N ALA A 713 13.43 17.46 -45.79
CA ALA A 713 12.43 17.88 -46.76
C ALA A 713 12.39 19.41 -46.90
N ILE A 714 12.41 20.14 -45.78
CA ILE A 714 12.47 21.62 -45.77
C ILE A 714 13.76 22.12 -46.44
N ARG A 715 14.93 21.56 -46.09
CA ARG A 715 16.22 21.91 -46.73
C ARG A 715 16.21 21.66 -48.25
N LYS A 716 15.60 20.58 -48.71
CA LYS A 716 15.47 20.28 -50.15
C LYS A 716 14.57 21.29 -50.86
N ASN A 717 13.45 21.68 -50.25
CA ASN A 717 12.56 22.69 -50.82
C ASN A 717 13.23 24.08 -50.89
N MET A 718 14.02 24.47 -49.88
CA MET A 718 14.80 25.71 -49.92
C MET A 718 15.89 25.69 -51.00
N LYS A 719 16.65 24.58 -51.14
CA LYS A 719 17.63 24.40 -52.24
C LYS A 719 16.95 24.59 -53.61
N ASN A 720 15.78 23.97 -53.83
CA ASN A 720 15.02 24.08 -55.08
C ASN A 720 14.46 25.50 -55.33
N SER A 721 14.04 26.22 -54.28
CA SER A 721 13.60 27.61 -54.42
C SER A 721 14.75 28.53 -54.82
N LEU A 722 15.96 28.28 -54.29
CA LEU A 722 17.17 29.05 -54.62
C LEU A 722 17.76 28.69 -55.99
N SER A 723 17.51 27.50 -56.52
CA SER A 723 17.89 27.14 -57.90
C SER A 723 16.94 27.69 -58.96
N ASN A 724 15.70 28.01 -58.59
CA ASN A 724 14.68 28.57 -59.49
C ASN A 724 14.61 30.11 -59.44
N ALA A 725 15.48 30.73 -58.64
CA ALA A 725 15.64 32.19 -58.51
C ALA A 725 16.99 32.68 -59.08
N LYS A 726 17.57 31.87 -59.98
CA LYS A 726 18.77 32.13 -60.78
C LYS A 726 18.50 31.70 -62.23
#